data_AF-A0A929H585-F1
#
_entry.id   AF-A0A929H585-F1
#
_cell.length_a   1.000
_cell.length_b   1.000
_cell.length_c   1.000
_cell.angle_alpha   90.00
_cell.angle_beta   90.00
_cell.angle_gamma   90.00
#
_symmetry.space_group_name_H-M   'P 1'
#
loop_
_entity.id
_entity.type
_entity.pdbx_description
1 polymer ?
#
loop_
_entity_poly.entity_id
_entity_poly.type
_entity_poly.pdbx_seq_one_letter_code
_entity_poly.pdbx_strand_id
1 'polypeptide(L)'
;MIKTKIILPALSVIFTIMKPFPAILMFIIISFPLIEAQEIPESQVYLNKYFPPPESSGGWRKNTDPPFINSLGIDPQKLKEFGEWNVKNNWDGKSLMPKSCIVIKDGWIIGEWYAGKDGSMTSVEEGKNKKARLASNGKSFAMALFGIIVKESGNGIIPGDLSLESKVYDKRWLPEGFPLSDTRKEQISFDQIFRHISGLMPESAGEERGGEKNTMAFIVGKHPEHSESAKLYFNPGCPEEYFPKSTYSSVGFNHFTLIFKNLYGLPAYQVLEKKLLNPVGIKDVGYYPYLQQDYSEWLNENIRWVAHGGLFLTPRDYTRFAYFLMHDGKWDNKQLTKKGWVEHFRTTAEYPNICGNVEGTWTSGKTKQVGNKGYFPEYPDDMFRIAGSGLNMAYIIPSLDLILIRTSQIYPNSIWDTREKEFLNRFFSAVKDYDANITGEKEESQHNALPGQVIADPNNPSWLVYNKDDNKDGLFDPFFLCGAGDPEGFLYRGKRKANGTRNGDQMKLIQKLKENGGNSIYLMAVRTHGGDAWKSKRDNSDIYPDDKHNPWIDQEPKNGLNKKILDQWEVWFEEMDKNGLIIYFFIYDDAINVSDQFGWSIKPNGELDPGEKKFIQTIINRFKHHRHLIWCIMEEAQEIGENWQLHTSKIADAISEVDDYNHVIASHQLGGNIFYHANDPNIGQFAIQTNKDEVSTVENLHQWMLKAWGNSNGQYNLNMSEDYVHGNISCPNQDREEIRKRNWAAAMAGAYVMVFGMEIDNTPEKWLHDCRLLQTFFESTNFNQMYPNDSLAFGETNYVLAVVDYDYILYSSDSKNNLGLKNLTKGIYSFTWLDCVNGTKKHTQNADIQESNFTWEKPSDFGKEVALYIRREDKRPEVLKVIPADQQDSGKEKVTNVAPTVTNSSIQVNKNTKTYLQLKYDDPDGGPGPYAIKIISQPKYGTLSGVGNDKYYIPDKDYVGKDQFSWKANDGKDDSVVARIILTIK
;
A
#
# COMPACT_ATOMS: atom_id res chain seq x y z
N MET A 1 -0.30 48.96 29.87
CA MET A 1 0.15 50.05 30.77
C MET A 1 0.12 49.54 32.21
N ILE A 2 1.25 49.66 32.92
CA ILE A 2 1.42 49.68 34.40
C ILE A 2 1.25 48.30 35.11
N LYS A 3 2.32 47.51 35.32
CA LYS A 3 3.42 47.59 36.32
C LYS A 3 3.04 47.11 37.73
N THR A 4 3.73 46.07 38.22
CA THR A 4 4.59 46.04 39.44
C THR A 4 5.14 44.61 39.61
N LYS A 5 6.45 44.31 39.56
CA LYS A 5 7.63 44.59 40.43
C LYS A 5 7.97 43.42 41.40
N ILE A 6 9.15 42.80 41.17
CA ILE A 6 10.27 42.45 42.11
C ILE A 6 9.86 41.53 43.30
N ILE A 7 10.56 40.46 43.73
CA ILE A 7 11.91 40.40 44.33
C ILE A 7 12.38 38.94 44.46
N LEU A 8 13.67 38.71 44.18
CA LEU A 8 14.50 37.63 44.74
C LEU A 8 15.75 38.31 45.36
N PRO A 9 16.20 37.92 46.57
CA PRO A 9 17.61 38.08 46.97
C PRO A 9 18.19 36.71 47.38
N ALA A 10 19.26 36.21 46.77
CA ALA A 10 20.66 36.62 46.85
C ALA A 10 21.46 35.67 47.77
N LEU A 11 22.29 34.83 47.13
CA LEU A 11 23.42 34.11 47.71
C LEU A 11 24.57 35.08 48.05
N SER A 12 25.39 34.68 49.02
CA SER A 12 26.64 35.33 49.41
C SER A 12 27.84 34.37 49.27
N VAL A 13 28.95 34.89 48.68
CA VAL A 13 30.35 34.78 49.17
C VAL A 13 31.11 33.47 48.79
N ILE A 14 32.34 33.38 48.22
CA ILE A 14 33.58 34.22 48.09
C ILE A 14 34.53 33.55 47.03
N PHE A 15 35.11 34.29 46.03
CA PHE A 15 36.55 34.69 45.82
C PHE A 15 37.50 33.60 45.18
N THR A 16 38.43 33.79 44.19
CA THR A 16 39.49 34.82 43.94
C THR A 16 40.34 34.55 42.65
N ILE A 17 40.52 35.57 41.76
CA ILE A 17 41.74 36.10 41.01
C ILE A 17 42.59 35.15 40.10
N MET A 18 42.90 35.40 38.80
CA MET A 18 43.86 36.38 38.17
C MET A 18 43.68 36.54 36.63
N LYS A 19 43.93 37.76 36.14
CA LYS A 19 44.10 38.26 34.74
C LYS A 19 45.63 38.29 34.37
N PRO A 20 46.12 38.52 33.11
CA PRO A 20 45.70 39.59 32.17
C PRO A 20 45.77 39.33 30.62
N PHE A 21 45.30 40.38 29.91
CA PHE A 21 45.19 40.77 28.47
C PHE A 21 46.48 40.70 27.58
N PRO A 22 46.53 41.12 26.26
CA PRO A 22 45.56 41.91 25.45
C PRO A 22 45.29 41.59 23.94
N ALA A 23 44.07 41.97 23.50
CA ALA A 23 43.62 42.82 22.36
C ALA A 23 44.32 42.88 20.98
N ILE A 24 43.50 42.89 19.89
CA ILE A 24 43.31 43.95 18.84
C ILE A 24 41.88 43.76 18.24
N LEU A 25 40.87 44.60 18.51
CA LEU A 25 40.36 45.79 17.74
C LEU A 25 39.87 45.45 16.29
N MET A 26 38.73 45.90 15.72
CA MET A 26 37.79 47.00 16.02
C MET A 26 36.51 46.89 15.11
N PHE A 27 35.29 46.97 15.69
CA PHE A 27 34.06 47.75 15.32
C PHE A 27 33.36 47.57 13.92
N ILE A 28 32.02 47.57 13.69
CA ILE A 28 30.84 48.30 14.25
C ILE A 28 29.51 47.52 14.00
N ILE A 29 28.75 47.31 15.10
CA ILE A 29 27.30 47.53 15.41
C ILE A 29 26.22 47.39 14.31
N ILE A 30 25.27 46.46 14.52
CA ILE A 30 23.82 46.74 14.45
C ILE A 30 23.11 46.05 15.65
N SER A 31 22.20 46.82 16.24
CA SER A 31 21.36 46.64 17.42
C SER A 31 20.54 45.33 17.49
N PHE A 32 20.47 44.70 18.67
CA PHE A 32 19.42 43.72 19.02
C PHE A 32 18.39 44.37 19.96
N PRO A 33 17.07 44.30 19.66
CA PRO A 33 16.04 44.56 20.66
C PRO A 33 15.84 43.32 21.54
N LEU A 34 15.56 43.54 22.82
CA LEU A 34 15.03 42.53 23.74
C LEU A 34 13.73 41.96 23.14
N ILE A 35 13.67 40.63 22.99
CA ILE A 35 12.42 39.91 22.68
C ILE A 35 11.90 39.29 23.99
N GLU A 36 10.68 39.69 24.35
CA GLU A 36 9.85 39.07 25.38
C GLU A 36 9.66 37.58 25.09
N ALA A 37 9.60 36.76 26.14
CA ALA A 37 9.26 35.35 26.04
C ALA A 37 7.86 35.20 25.45
N GLN A 38 7.79 34.86 24.17
CA GLN A 38 6.58 34.42 23.48
C GLN A 38 6.38 32.94 23.77
N GLU A 39 5.19 32.56 24.23
CA GLU A 39 4.74 31.17 24.23
C GLU A 39 4.86 30.62 22.81
N ILE A 40 5.57 29.50 22.69
CA ILE A 40 5.83 28.82 21.42
C ILE A 40 4.51 28.14 21.00
N PRO A 41 3.98 28.40 19.79
CA PRO A 41 2.82 27.69 19.27
C PRO A 41 3.11 26.18 19.16
N GLU A 42 2.16 25.33 19.55
CA GLU A 42 2.23 23.85 19.46
C GLU A 42 2.51 23.30 18.04
N SER A 43 2.52 24.14 17.01
CA SER A 43 2.88 23.79 15.63
C SER A 43 4.39 23.82 15.32
N GLN A 44 5.26 23.95 16.33
CA GLN A 44 6.73 23.95 16.15
C GLN A 44 7.53 23.03 17.09
N VAL A 45 6.96 21.94 17.60
CA VAL A 45 7.80 20.81 18.06
C VAL A 45 8.23 20.00 16.83
N TYR A 46 9.07 20.59 15.98
CA TYR A 46 9.89 19.80 15.07
C TYR A 46 10.80 18.94 15.95
N LEU A 47 10.60 17.62 15.95
CA LEU A 47 11.58 16.66 16.44
C LEU A 47 12.93 17.01 15.78
N ASN A 48 13.82 17.66 16.51
CA ASN A 48 15.22 17.80 16.09
C ASN A 48 15.75 16.38 15.90
N LYS A 49 15.94 15.95 14.64
CA LYS A 49 16.52 14.64 14.31
C LYS A 49 17.87 14.53 15.02
N TYR A 50 17.98 13.55 15.92
CA TYR A 50 19.16 13.37 16.76
C TYR A 50 20.20 12.51 16.03
N PHE A 51 21.41 13.04 15.83
CA PHE A 51 22.55 12.26 15.36
C PHE A 51 23.58 12.14 16.49
N PRO A 52 23.93 10.92 16.94
CA PRO A 52 24.80 10.76 18.08
C PRO A 52 26.22 11.24 17.76
N PRO A 53 26.85 12.08 18.61
CA PRO A 53 28.27 12.33 18.50
C PRO A 53 29.07 11.02 18.66
N PRO A 54 30.37 11.00 18.31
CA PRO A 54 31.25 9.86 18.59
C PRO A 54 31.19 9.46 20.07
N GLU A 55 31.45 8.18 20.41
CA GLU A 55 31.48 7.73 21.82
C GLU A 55 32.47 8.53 22.68
N SER A 56 33.59 8.97 22.08
CA SER A 56 34.57 9.87 22.71
C SER A 56 34.02 11.24 23.12
N SER A 57 32.81 11.59 22.68
CA SER A 57 32.21 12.92 22.80
C SER A 57 30.76 12.83 23.29
N GLY A 58 30.45 11.82 24.11
CA GLY A 58 29.14 11.64 24.75
C GLY A 58 28.26 10.55 24.12
N GLY A 59 28.55 10.14 22.88
CA GLY A 59 27.93 8.98 22.27
C GLY A 59 26.41 9.07 22.08
N TRP A 60 25.75 7.92 22.17
CA TRP A 60 24.29 7.83 22.12
C TRP A 60 23.63 8.38 23.39
N ARG A 61 22.54 9.13 23.21
CA ARG A 61 21.62 9.45 24.30
C ARG A 61 20.95 8.15 24.76
N LYS A 62 20.79 8.02 26.07
CA LYS A 62 20.27 6.82 26.71
C LYS A 62 19.22 7.19 27.75
N ASN A 63 18.08 6.50 27.69
CA ASN A 63 17.07 6.57 28.73
C ASN A 63 16.36 5.20 28.79
N THR A 64 16.60 4.49 29.89
CA THR A 64 16.08 3.14 30.14
C THR A 64 15.07 3.13 31.28
N ASP A 65 14.48 4.29 31.60
CA ASP A 65 13.47 4.43 32.64
C ASP A 65 12.13 3.81 32.17
N PRO A 66 11.49 2.90 32.93
CA PRO A 66 10.28 2.22 32.47
C PRO A 66 9.15 3.14 31.99
N PRO A 67 8.78 4.25 32.66
CA PRO A 67 7.77 5.18 32.16
C PRO A 67 8.15 5.81 30.81
N PHE A 68 9.43 6.12 30.61
CA PHE A 68 9.91 6.65 29.33
C PHE A 68 9.81 5.60 28.23
N ILE A 69 10.32 4.38 28.46
CA ILE A 69 10.22 3.28 27.49
C ILE A 69 8.73 3.01 27.15
N ASN A 70 7.88 2.99 28.17
CA ASN A 70 6.44 2.82 28.05
C ASN A 70 5.78 3.92 27.20
N SER A 71 6.24 5.18 27.34
CA SER A 71 5.77 6.30 26.53
C SER A 71 6.16 6.21 25.05
N LEU A 72 7.18 5.40 24.72
CA LEU A 72 7.61 5.14 23.35
C LEU A 72 6.88 3.95 22.70
N GLY A 73 5.82 3.45 23.33
CA GLY A 73 5.05 2.30 22.83
C GLY A 73 5.75 0.95 23.06
N ILE A 74 6.66 0.84 24.03
CA ILE A 74 7.36 -0.42 24.33
C ILE A 74 7.11 -0.83 25.78
N ASP A 75 6.73 -2.08 26.00
CA ASP A 75 6.63 -2.70 27.32
C ASP A 75 8.03 -2.83 27.95
N PRO A 76 8.32 -2.07 29.01
CA PRO A 76 9.65 -2.05 29.62
C PRO A 76 10.03 -3.37 30.28
N GLN A 77 9.06 -4.13 30.77
CA GLN A 77 9.32 -5.42 31.41
C GLN A 77 9.69 -6.46 30.35
N LYS A 78 8.87 -6.60 29.30
CA LYS A 78 9.14 -7.55 28.22
C LYS A 78 10.42 -7.20 27.46
N LEU A 79 10.72 -5.91 27.27
CA LEU A 79 11.98 -5.47 26.68
C LEU A 79 13.19 -5.92 27.53
N LYS A 80 13.09 -5.80 28.85
CA LYS A 80 14.12 -6.28 29.78
C LYS A 80 14.29 -7.79 29.70
N GLU A 81 13.17 -8.53 29.72
CA GLU A 81 13.17 -9.99 29.60
C GLU A 81 13.79 -10.47 28.28
N PHE A 82 13.44 -9.83 27.16
CA PHE A 82 14.02 -10.08 25.85
C PHE A 82 15.54 -9.90 25.85
N GLY A 83 16.02 -8.78 26.36
CA GLY A 83 17.45 -8.48 26.38
C GLY A 83 18.26 -9.42 27.28
N GLU A 84 17.72 -9.78 28.44
CA GLU A 84 18.31 -10.78 29.33
C GLU A 84 18.32 -12.18 28.71
N TRP A 85 17.22 -12.59 28.09
CA TRP A 85 17.13 -13.85 27.37
C TRP A 85 18.18 -13.91 26.25
N ASN A 86 18.31 -12.83 25.49
CA ASN A 86 19.23 -12.75 24.36
C ASN A 86 20.67 -13.06 24.78
N VAL A 87 21.14 -12.56 25.93
CA VAL A 87 22.52 -12.77 26.40
C VAL A 87 22.72 -14.08 27.17
N LYS A 88 21.68 -14.62 27.82
CA LYS A 88 21.73 -15.88 28.59
C LYS A 88 21.58 -17.12 27.72
N ASN A 89 20.89 -17.01 26.60
CA ASN A 89 20.51 -18.17 25.79
C ASN A 89 21.73 -18.72 25.00
N ASN A 90 22.01 -20.01 25.15
CA ASN A 90 23.10 -20.75 24.50
C ASN A 90 22.55 -21.54 23.30
N TRP A 91 22.62 -20.97 22.08
CA TRP A 91 21.78 -21.40 20.96
C TRP A 91 22.25 -22.70 20.28
N ASP A 92 23.46 -23.19 20.56
CA ASP A 92 24.06 -24.36 19.89
C ASP A 92 24.75 -25.38 20.84
N GLY A 93 24.71 -25.15 22.16
CA GLY A 93 25.26 -26.08 23.14
C GLY A 93 26.79 -26.25 23.10
N LYS A 94 27.52 -25.51 22.26
CA LYS A 94 28.98 -25.61 22.10
C LYS A 94 29.63 -24.21 22.10
N SER A 95 29.57 -23.53 23.25
CA SER A 95 30.46 -22.42 23.62
C SER A 95 30.63 -21.28 22.59
N LEU A 96 29.56 -20.69 22.04
CA LEU A 96 29.67 -19.50 21.19
C LEU A 96 28.54 -18.49 21.44
N MET A 97 28.89 -17.43 22.15
CA MET A 97 27.92 -16.56 22.83
C MET A 97 27.31 -15.44 21.97
N PRO A 98 26.03 -15.08 22.20
CA PRO A 98 25.51 -13.76 21.88
C PRO A 98 26.40 -12.71 22.54
N LYS A 99 26.93 -11.73 21.79
CA LYS A 99 27.84 -10.72 22.34
C LYS A 99 27.13 -9.47 22.80
N SER A 100 26.13 -9.03 22.04
CA SER A 100 25.35 -7.84 22.40
C SER A 100 23.97 -7.83 21.77
N CYS A 101 23.05 -7.15 22.44
CA CYS A 101 21.80 -6.65 21.86
C CYS A 101 21.66 -5.16 22.21
N ILE A 102 21.28 -4.33 21.23
CA ILE A 102 20.99 -2.90 21.45
C ILE A 102 19.67 -2.57 20.76
N VAL A 103 18.80 -1.84 21.46
CA VAL A 103 17.54 -1.33 20.93
C VAL A 103 17.59 0.20 20.95
N ILE A 104 17.43 0.80 19.77
CA ILE A 104 17.24 2.23 19.60
C ILE A 104 15.79 2.50 19.24
N LYS A 105 15.15 3.45 19.90
CA LYS A 105 13.83 3.99 19.53
C LYS A 105 13.89 5.51 19.59
N ASP A 106 13.42 6.17 18.55
CA ASP A 106 13.42 7.64 18.42
C ASP A 106 14.80 8.24 18.75
N GLY A 107 15.88 7.62 18.25
CA GLY A 107 17.26 8.03 18.52
C GLY A 107 17.74 7.86 19.98
N TRP A 108 17.03 7.15 20.85
CA TRP A 108 17.46 6.81 22.22
C TRP A 108 17.87 5.35 22.34
N ILE A 109 18.98 5.07 23.03
CA ILE A 109 19.18 3.72 23.59
C ILE A 109 18.15 3.52 24.70
N ILE A 110 17.20 2.61 24.45
CA ILE A 110 16.17 2.21 25.42
C ILE A 110 16.47 0.85 26.06
N GLY A 111 17.43 0.11 25.50
CA GLY A 111 17.94 -1.13 26.07
C GLY A 111 19.26 -1.54 25.44
N GLU A 112 20.21 -2.00 26.25
CA GLU A 112 21.47 -2.58 25.77
C GLU A 112 21.96 -3.65 26.74
N TRP A 113 22.38 -4.79 26.19
CA TRP A 113 22.83 -5.96 26.96
C TRP A 113 24.07 -6.56 26.32
N TYR A 114 25.02 -6.98 27.15
CA TYR A 114 26.33 -7.47 26.72
C TYR A 114 26.72 -8.75 27.46
N ALA A 115 27.31 -9.70 26.74
CA ALA A 115 27.81 -10.92 27.35
C ALA A 115 29.33 -10.90 27.54
N GLY A 116 29.77 -11.58 28.61
CA GLY A 116 31.14 -11.90 28.95
C GLY A 116 31.70 -13.02 28.08
N LYS A 117 32.94 -13.43 28.38
CA LYS A 117 33.60 -14.55 27.66
C LYS A 117 33.06 -15.93 28.07
N ASP A 118 32.36 -16.00 29.20
CA ASP A 118 32.06 -17.22 29.96
C ASP A 118 30.57 -17.61 29.97
N GLY A 119 29.67 -16.75 29.50
CA GLY A 119 28.24 -16.96 29.66
C GLY A 119 27.51 -15.77 30.25
N SER A 120 28.24 -15.02 31.08
CA SER A 120 27.63 -14.11 32.04
C SER A 120 27.26 -12.76 31.41
N MET A 121 26.26 -12.09 31.98
CA MET A 121 25.95 -10.72 31.62
C MET A 121 27.02 -9.78 32.21
N THR A 122 27.60 -8.93 31.36
CA THR A 122 28.61 -7.94 31.78
C THR A 122 27.97 -6.56 31.98
N SER A 123 28.67 -5.69 32.70
CA SER A 123 28.24 -4.29 32.81
C SER A 123 28.28 -3.58 31.45
N VAL A 124 27.46 -2.56 31.28
CA VAL A 124 27.47 -1.72 30.06
C VAL A 124 28.84 -1.12 29.78
N GLU A 125 29.54 -0.64 30.82
CA GLU A 125 30.89 -0.05 30.65
C GLU A 125 31.92 -1.06 30.14
N GLU A 126 31.84 -2.29 30.62
CA GLU A 126 32.72 -3.37 30.16
C GLU A 126 32.35 -3.85 28.75
N GLY A 127 31.06 -3.89 28.42
CA GLY A 127 30.54 -4.46 27.18
C GLY A 127 30.55 -3.52 25.98
N LYS A 128 30.19 -2.24 26.17
CA LYS A 128 29.93 -1.30 25.06
C LYS A 128 31.13 -1.05 24.15
N ASN A 129 32.34 -1.18 24.68
CA ASN A 129 33.60 -0.96 23.95
C ASN A 129 34.18 -2.24 23.33
N LYS A 130 33.57 -3.41 23.53
CA LYS A 130 34.07 -4.67 22.97
C LYS A 130 33.68 -4.78 21.49
N LYS A 131 34.68 -4.82 20.61
CA LYS A 131 34.45 -4.96 19.17
C LYS A 131 33.95 -6.37 18.79
N ALA A 132 32.92 -6.41 17.95
CA ALA A 132 32.39 -7.64 17.36
C ALA A 132 32.82 -7.77 15.89
N ARG A 133 33.13 -8.99 15.45
CA ARG A 133 33.41 -9.30 14.04
C ARG A 133 32.09 -9.26 13.27
N LEU A 134 31.92 -8.32 12.34
CA LEU A 134 30.66 -8.15 11.61
C LEU A 134 30.51 -9.06 10.38
N ALA A 135 31.55 -9.81 10.02
CA ALA A 135 31.58 -10.73 8.88
C ALA A 135 31.09 -10.06 7.58
N SER A 136 30.10 -10.65 6.89
CA SER A 136 29.64 -10.21 5.56
C SER A 136 28.99 -8.83 5.52
N ASN A 137 28.68 -8.20 6.66
CA ASN A 137 28.19 -6.82 6.69
C ASN A 137 29.17 -5.83 6.03
N GLY A 138 30.45 -6.18 5.87
CA GLY A 138 31.40 -5.39 5.08
C GLY A 138 30.90 -5.04 3.67
N LYS A 139 30.08 -5.92 3.06
CA LYS A 139 29.44 -5.68 1.76
C LYS A 139 28.49 -4.49 1.81
N SER A 140 27.67 -4.38 2.85
CA SER A 140 26.77 -3.24 3.06
C SER A 140 27.54 -1.93 3.27
N PHE A 141 28.69 -1.97 3.96
CA PHE A 141 29.59 -0.80 4.06
C PHE A 141 30.20 -0.42 2.70
N ALA A 142 30.59 -1.40 1.88
CA ALA A 142 31.07 -1.14 0.52
C ALA A 142 29.97 -0.55 -0.38
N MET A 143 28.72 -1.03 -0.28
CA MET A 143 27.57 -0.46 -0.98
C MET A 143 27.33 1.00 -0.58
N ALA A 144 27.36 1.32 0.71
CA ALA A 144 27.22 2.69 1.21
C ALA A 144 28.37 3.59 0.73
N LEU A 145 29.61 3.11 0.80
CA LEU A 145 30.78 3.86 0.33
C LEU A 145 30.74 4.12 -1.19
N PHE A 146 30.26 3.15 -1.97
CA PHE A 146 30.05 3.34 -3.41
C PHE A 146 28.97 4.39 -3.69
N GLY A 147 27.92 4.48 -2.88
CA GLY A 147 26.93 5.56 -2.99
C GLY A 147 27.49 6.96 -2.76
N ILE A 148 28.51 7.09 -1.91
CA ILE A 148 29.28 8.35 -1.76
C ILE A 148 30.09 8.62 -3.03
N ILE A 149 30.76 7.60 -3.58
CA ILE A 149 31.55 7.71 -4.82
C ILE A 149 30.69 8.12 -6.00
N VAL A 150 29.51 7.51 -6.20
CA VAL A 150 28.55 7.87 -7.25
C VAL A 150 28.17 9.35 -7.13
N LYS A 151 27.88 9.82 -5.92
CA LYS A 151 27.59 11.24 -5.68
C LYS A 151 28.78 12.14 -5.99
N GLU A 152 29.97 11.78 -5.51
CA GLU A 152 31.19 12.55 -5.77
C GLU A 152 31.54 12.57 -7.26
N SER A 153 31.29 11.48 -7.98
CA SER A 153 31.51 11.40 -9.42
C SER A 153 30.53 12.28 -10.21
N GLY A 154 29.23 12.24 -9.87
CA GLY A 154 28.24 13.15 -10.44
C GLY A 154 28.49 14.63 -10.13
N ASN A 155 29.22 14.92 -9.04
CA ASN A 155 29.68 16.27 -8.70
C ASN A 155 31.03 16.64 -9.33
N GLY A 156 31.61 15.77 -10.17
CA GLY A 156 32.90 15.99 -10.83
C GLY A 156 34.13 15.88 -9.91
N ILE A 157 33.97 15.43 -8.66
CA ILE A 157 35.09 15.20 -7.71
C ILE A 157 35.87 13.95 -8.11
N ILE A 158 35.15 12.90 -8.54
CA ILE A 158 35.75 11.68 -9.10
C ILE A 158 35.46 11.63 -10.60
N PRO A 159 36.47 11.51 -11.46
CA PRO A 159 36.25 11.43 -12.90
C PRO A 159 35.51 10.14 -13.30
N GLY A 160 34.56 10.25 -14.24
CA GLY A 160 33.99 9.08 -14.93
C GLY A 160 32.49 8.86 -14.87
N ASP A 161 31.70 9.77 -14.26
CA ASP A 161 30.24 9.67 -14.06
C ASP A 161 29.79 8.26 -13.64
N LEU A 162 30.37 7.79 -12.53
CA LEU A 162 30.14 6.44 -12.02
C LEU A 162 28.69 6.21 -11.61
N SER A 163 28.14 5.07 -12.03
CA SER A 163 26.79 4.60 -11.74
C SER A 163 26.77 3.09 -11.50
N LEU A 164 25.61 2.54 -11.10
CA LEU A 164 25.42 1.09 -10.97
C LEU A 164 25.64 0.34 -12.30
N GLU A 165 25.35 0.99 -13.44
CA GLU A 165 25.53 0.41 -14.78
C GLU A 165 26.96 0.50 -15.31
N SER A 166 27.84 1.25 -14.63
CA SER A 166 29.23 1.38 -15.05
C SER A 166 29.94 0.01 -15.01
N LYS A 167 30.78 -0.24 -16.02
CA LYS A 167 31.52 -1.50 -16.11
C LYS A 167 32.62 -1.58 -15.06
N VAL A 168 32.70 -2.70 -14.36
CA VAL A 168 33.68 -2.94 -13.30
C VAL A 168 35.09 -3.00 -13.86
N TYR A 169 35.26 -3.70 -14.99
CA TYR A 169 36.53 -3.83 -15.69
C TYR A 169 36.75 -2.66 -16.65
N ASP A 170 37.18 -1.52 -16.10
CA ASP A 170 37.59 -0.32 -16.83
C ASP A 170 38.97 0.14 -16.35
N LYS A 171 39.86 0.51 -17.27
CA LYS A 171 41.24 0.91 -16.95
C LYS A 171 41.32 2.13 -16.03
N ARG A 172 40.27 2.95 -15.97
CA ARG A 172 40.19 4.15 -15.12
C ARG A 172 40.18 3.81 -13.63
N TRP A 173 39.65 2.65 -13.23
CA TRP A 173 39.52 2.27 -11.81
C TRP A 173 39.92 0.83 -11.47
N LEU A 174 40.09 -0.04 -12.48
CA LEU A 174 40.57 -1.40 -12.31
C LEU A 174 41.59 -1.78 -13.40
N PRO A 175 42.71 -1.05 -13.54
CA PRO A 175 43.74 -1.35 -14.54
C PRO A 175 44.36 -2.75 -14.37
N GLU A 176 44.42 -3.27 -13.14
CA GLU A 176 45.00 -4.58 -12.81
C GLU A 176 44.20 -5.74 -13.42
N GLY A 177 42.94 -5.49 -13.80
CA GLY A 177 42.09 -6.42 -14.53
C GLY A 177 42.60 -6.74 -15.93
N PHE A 178 43.48 -5.92 -16.54
CA PHE A 178 43.88 -6.03 -17.95
C PHE A 178 45.27 -6.66 -18.16
N PRO A 179 45.47 -7.51 -19.19
CA PRO A 179 44.45 -8.08 -20.08
C PRO A 179 43.46 -8.95 -19.29
N LEU A 180 42.21 -9.02 -19.75
CA LEU A 180 41.16 -9.79 -19.08
C LEU A 180 41.50 -11.28 -19.12
N SER A 181 41.32 -11.96 -17.98
CA SER A 181 41.50 -13.41 -17.89
C SER A 181 40.37 -14.21 -18.55
N ASP A 182 39.22 -13.56 -18.75
CA ASP A 182 38.04 -14.04 -19.46
C ASP A 182 37.41 -12.83 -20.14
N THR A 183 37.17 -12.89 -21.45
CA THR A 183 36.65 -11.75 -22.22
C THR A 183 35.30 -11.28 -21.71
N ARG A 184 34.47 -12.19 -21.17
CA ARG A 184 33.14 -11.87 -20.63
C ARG A 184 33.18 -10.94 -19.42
N LYS A 185 34.33 -10.81 -18.73
CA LYS A 185 34.51 -9.87 -17.61
C LYS A 185 34.26 -8.41 -18.00
N GLU A 186 34.41 -8.08 -19.29
CA GLU A 186 34.10 -6.74 -19.82
C GLU A 186 32.63 -6.35 -19.62
N GLN A 187 31.72 -7.33 -19.50
CA GLN A 187 30.29 -7.09 -19.39
C GLN A 187 29.82 -6.80 -17.97
N ILE A 188 30.64 -7.06 -16.95
CA ILE A 188 30.26 -6.98 -15.53
C ILE A 188 29.98 -5.52 -15.15
N SER A 189 28.76 -5.23 -14.66
CA SER A 189 28.41 -3.95 -14.04
C SER A 189 28.53 -3.99 -12.50
N PHE A 190 28.55 -2.81 -11.87
CA PHE A 190 28.52 -2.72 -10.40
C PHE A 190 27.21 -3.28 -9.82
N ASP A 191 26.08 -3.04 -10.49
CA ASP A 191 24.78 -3.60 -10.11
C ASP A 191 24.82 -5.13 -10.03
N GLN A 192 25.41 -5.76 -11.04
CA GLN A 192 25.55 -7.22 -11.10
C GLN A 192 26.43 -7.77 -9.97
N ILE A 193 27.40 -7.00 -9.45
CA ILE A 193 28.14 -7.40 -8.26
C ILE A 193 27.24 -7.29 -7.01
N PHE A 194 26.48 -6.20 -6.86
CA PHE A 194 25.59 -6.00 -5.71
C PHE A 194 24.47 -7.05 -5.62
N ARG A 195 23.93 -7.49 -6.76
CA ARG A 195 22.94 -8.59 -6.83
C ARG A 195 23.57 -9.98 -6.75
N HIS A 196 24.90 -10.07 -6.71
CA HIS A 196 25.65 -11.33 -6.83
C HIS A 196 25.31 -12.14 -8.09
N ILE A 197 25.24 -11.49 -9.25
CA ILE A 197 24.93 -12.09 -10.56
C ILE A 197 25.99 -11.79 -11.63
N SER A 198 27.18 -11.39 -11.20
CA SER A 198 28.31 -11.02 -12.07
C SER A 198 29.02 -12.19 -12.74
N GLY A 199 28.74 -13.43 -12.37
CA GLY A 199 29.48 -14.60 -12.84
C GLY A 199 30.86 -14.79 -12.20
N LEU A 200 31.30 -13.85 -11.37
CA LEU A 200 32.51 -14.00 -10.57
C LEU A 200 32.34 -15.16 -9.57
N MET A 201 33.44 -15.86 -9.30
CA MET A 201 33.41 -17.14 -8.59
C MET A 201 32.58 -17.05 -7.29
N PRO A 202 31.50 -17.85 -7.16
CA PRO A 202 30.66 -17.86 -5.96
C PRO A 202 31.26 -18.73 -4.85
N GLU A 203 30.81 -18.52 -3.61
CA GLU A 203 31.30 -19.26 -2.44
C GLU A 203 31.03 -20.77 -2.52
N SER A 204 29.97 -21.18 -3.21
CA SER A 204 29.68 -22.61 -3.44
C SER A 204 30.65 -23.30 -4.39
N ALA A 205 31.41 -22.54 -5.19
CA ALA A 205 32.37 -23.09 -6.14
C ALA A 205 33.77 -23.30 -5.54
N GLY A 206 33.89 -23.26 -4.21
CA GLY A 206 35.16 -23.49 -3.50
C GLY A 206 35.94 -22.21 -3.18
N GLU A 207 35.26 -21.05 -3.09
CA GLU A 207 35.85 -19.83 -2.54
C GLU A 207 36.19 -20.06 -1.06
N GLU A 208 37.47 -20.29 -0.74
CA GLU A 208 37.89 -20.34 0.66
C GLU A 208 38.11 -18.91 1.18
N ARG A 209 37.51 -18.62 2.34
CA ARG A 209 37.60 -17.30 2.98
C ARG A 209 38.93 -17.16 3.71
N GLY A 210 39.90 -16.45 3.13
CA GLY A 210 41.20 -16.16 3.74
C GLY A 210 42.39 -16.58 2.87
N GLY A 211 43.61 -16.19 3.25
CA GLY A 211 44.84 -16.64 2.59
C GLY A 211 45.07 -16.12 1.16
N GLU A 212 45.72 -16.93 0.31
CA GLU A 212 46.16 -16.58 -1.05
C GLU A 212 45.01 -16.14 -2.00
N LYS A 213 43.77 -16.51 -1.64
CA LYS A 213 42.52 -16.22 -2.37
C LYS A 213 41.92 -14.83 -2.11
N ASN A 214 42.53 -14.00 -1.27
CA ASN A 214 42.19 -12.56 -1.12
C ASN A 214 43.24 -11.62 -1.73
N THR A 215 44.18 -12.16 -2.51
CA THR A 215 45.21 -11.36 -3.19
C THR A 215 44.62 -10.60 -4.38
N MET A 216 45.26 -9.49 -4.75
CA MET A 216 44.90 -8.74 -5.96
C MET A 216 44.87 -9.64 -7.20
N ALA A 217 45.87 -10.53 -7.34
CA ALA A 217 45.96 -11.47 -8.45
C ALA A 217 44.76 -12.43 -8.49
N PHE A 218 44.31 -12.94 -7.35
CA PHE A 218 43.12 -13.79 -7.29
C PHE A 218 41.83 -13.02 -7.61
N ILE A 219 41.65 -11.83 -7.03
CA ILE A 219 40.44 -11.00 -7.24
C ILE A 219 40.20 -10.76 -8.74
N VAL A 220 41.26 -10.45 -9.50
CA VAL A 220 41.15 -10.18 -10.94
C VAL A 220 41.31 -11.42 -11.83
N GLY A 221 41.50 -12.61 -11.26
CA GLY A 221 41.57 -13.88 -11.99
C GLY A 221 42.92 -14.17 -12.67
N LYS A 222 44.02 -13.73 -12.06
CA LYS A 222 45.40 -13.86 -12.56
C LYS A 222 46.34 -14.58 -11.60
N HIS A 223 45.80 -15.24 -10.58
CA HIS A 223 46.63 -15.98 -9.63
C HIS A 223 47.26 -17.20 -10.32
N PRO A 224 48.60 -17.38 -10.23
CA PRO A 224 49.29 -18.45 -10.95
C PRO A 224 48.88 -19.86 -10.49
N GLU A 225 48.56 -20.00 -9.21
CA GLU A 225 48.21 -21.30 -8.59
C GLU A 225 46.69 -21.49 -8.39
N HIS A 226 45.90 -20.45 -8.68
CA HIS A 226 44.45 -20.44 -8.46
C HIS A 226 43.68 -20.01 -9.72
N SER A 227 43.80 -20.84 -10.76
CA SER A 227 43.17 -20.61 -12.07
C SER A 227 41.63 -20.63 -12.05
N GLU A 228 41.01 -21.12 -10.98
CA GLU A 228 39.56 -21.14 -10.78
C GLU A 228 38.92 -19.73 -10.78
N SER A 229 39.70 -18.71 -10.38
CA SER A 229 39.27 -17.30 -10.41
C SER A 229 39.38 -16.63 -11.80
N ALA A 230 40.03 -17.30 -12.75
CA ALA A 230 40.33 -16.73 -14.07
C ALA A 230 39.09 -16.65 -14.97
N LYS A 231 38.23 -17.68 -14.94
CA LYS A 231 37.02 -17.77 -15.78
C LYS A 231 35.75 -17.41 -15.00
N LEU A 232 34.76 -16.85 -15.68
CA LEU A 232 33.43 -16.66 -15.07
C LEU A 232 32.70 -17.99 -14.95
N TYR A 233 32.05 -18.18 -13.80
CA TYR A 233 31.28 -19.37 -13.44
C TYR A 233 29.96 -19.49 -14.22
N PHE A 234 29.41 -18.34 -14.62
CA PHE A 234 28.26 -18.18 -15.52
C PHE A 234 28.35 -16.80 -16.20
N ASN A 235 27.53 -16.55 -17.21
CA ASN A 235 27.51 -15.26 -17.90
C ASN A 235 26.93 -14.14 -17.01
N PRO A 236 27.54 -12.93 -16.98
CA PRO A 236 27.01 -11.82 -16.17
C PRO A 236 25.60 -11.44 -16.61
N GLY A 237 24.65 -11.41 -15.69
CA GLY A 237 23.28 -10.98 -15.99
C GLY A 237 22.42 -11.96 -16.79
N CYS A 238 22.73 -13.27 -16.78
CA CYS A 238 21.93 -14.36 -17.35
C CYS A 238 21.24 -15.23 -16.26
N PRO A 239 20.07 -14.83 -15.70
CA PRO A 239 19.35 -15.52 -14.62
C PRO A 239 19.10 -17.01 -14.82
N GLU A 240 18.86 -17.41 -16.06
CA GLU A 240 18.70 -18.80 -16.50
C GLU A 240 19.89 -19.71 -16.15
N GLU A 241 21.11 -19.16 -15.98
CA GLU A 241 22.30 -19.94 -15.61
C GLU A 241 22.49 -20.10 -14.09
N TYR A 242 21.68 -19.41 -13.29
CA TYR A 242 21.91 -19.29 -11.85
C TYR A 242 21.34 -20.47 -11.07
N PHE A 243 20.23 -21.06 -11.51
CA PHE A 243 19.61 -22.18 -10.79
C PHE A 243 20.13 -23.54 -11.33
N PRO A 244 20.44 -24.53 -10.47
CA PRO A 244 20.32 -24.59 -9.00
C PRO A 244 21.58 -24.14 -8.23
N LYS A 245 22.44 -23.30 -8.82
CA LYS A 245 23.75 -22.93 -8.27
C LYS A 245 23.63 -21.73 -7.31
N SER A 246 24.49 -21.67 -6.30
CA SER A 246 24.60 -20.45 -5.47
C SER A 246 25.41 -19.40 -6.23
N THR A 247 24.93 -18.15 -6.20
CA THR A 247 25.57 -17.03 -6.91
C THR A 247 26.32 -16.08 -5.96
N TYR A 248 26.21 -16.27 -4.65
CA TYR A 248 26.82 -15.39 -3.63
C TYR A 248 28.35 -15.40 -3.74
N SER A 249 28.95 -14.28 -4.12
CA SER A 249 30.39 -14.14 -4.38
C SER A 249 31.03 -13.10 -3.47
N SER A 250 32.02 -13.53 -2.68
CA SER A 250 32.85 -12.62 -1.90
C SER A 250 33.97 -12.03 -2.78
N VAL A 251 34.47 -12.77 -3.77
CA VAL A 251 35.38 -12.27 -4.83
C VAL A 251 34.81 -11.07 -5.55
N GLY A 252 33.52 -11.12 -5.93
CA GLY A 252 32.82 -10.00 -6.56
C GLY A 252 32.95 -8.72 -5.74
N PHE A 253 32.57 -8.79 -4.46
CA PHE A 253 32.69 -7.62 -3.58
C PHE A 253 34.13 -7.18 -3.33
N ASN A 254 35.10 -8.10 -3.32
CA ASN A 254 36.50 -7.74 -3.12
C ASN A 254 37.07 -6.82 -4.22
N HIS A 255 36.44 -6.75 -5.40
CA HIS A 255 36.80 -5.78 -6.44
C HIS A 255 36.69 -4.34 -5.94
N PHE A 256 35.72 -4.04 -5.07
CA PHE A 256 35.56 -2.72 -4.47
C PHE A 256 36.78 -2.29 -3.67
N THR A 257 37.51 -3.23 -3.04
CA THR A 257 38.77 -2.93 -2.34
C THR A 257 39.81 -2.30 -3.27
N LEU A 258 39.95 -2.83 -4.48
CA LEU A 258 40.89 -2.30 -5.49
C LEU A 258 40.37 -1.00 -6.09
N ILE A 259 39.07 -0.95 -6.41
CA ILE A 259 38.43 0.21 -7.04
C ILE A 259 38.47 1.43 -6.12
N PHE A 260 38.13 1.28 -4.83
CA PHE A 260 38.22 2.37 -3.87
C PHE A 260 39.66 2.88 -3.74
N LYS A 261 40.64 1.97 -3.76
CA LYS A 261 42.04 2.35 -3.72
C LYS A 261 42.44 3.17 -4.94
N ASN A 262 42.09 2.69 -6.13
CA ASN A 262 42.50 3.31 -7.38
C ASN A 262 41.81 4.66 -7.64
N LEU A 263 40.54 4.80 -7.24
CA LEU A 263 39.80 6.06 -7.38
C LEU A 263 40.34 7.18 -6.49
N TYR A 264 40.81 6.86 -5.29
CA TYR A 264 41.27 7.86 -4.32
C TYR A 264 42.78 7.93 -4.12
N GLY A 265 43.54 6.99 -4.68
CA GLY A 265 44.98 6.88 -4.45
C GLY A 265 45.36 6.55 -2.99
N LEU A 266 44.42 6.02 -2.21
CA LEU A 266 44.59 5.70 -0.79
C LEU A 266 44.18 4.25 -0.52
N PRO A 267 44.79 3.54 0.44
CA PRO A 267 44.29 2.25 0.89
C PRO A 267 42.79 2.26 1.18
N ALA A 268 42.05 1.23 0.75
CA ALA A 268 40.58 1.21 0.81
C ALA A 268 40.01 1.43 2.22
N TYR A 269 40.71 0.95 3.27
CA TYR A 269 40.31 1.18 4.65
C TYR A 269 40.35 2.68 5.03
N GLN A 270 41.35 3.42 4.54
CA GLN A 270 41.45 4.87 4.77
C GLN A 270 40.36 5.64 4.02
N VAL A 271 39.99 5.17 2.82
CA VAL A 271 38.84 5.73 2.09
C VAL A 271 37.56 5.52 2.87
N LEU A 272 37.32 4.30 3.34
CA LEU A 272 36.18 3.95 4.19
C LEU A 272 36.13 4.81 5.45
N GLU A 273 37.24 4.95 6.18
CA GLU A 273 37.33 5.79 7.36
C GLU A 273 37.04 7.25 7.06
N LYS A 274 37.72 7.83 6.07
CA LYS A 274 37.63 9.27 5.76
C LYS A 274 36.28 9.68 5.20
N LYS A 275 35.67 8.84 4.35
CA LYS A 275 34.47 9.20 3.58
C LYS A 275 33.18 8.74 4.24
N LEU A 276 33.20 7.62 4.97
CA LEU A 276 32.00 7.05 5.59
C LEU A 276 32.10 7.05 7.12
N LEU A 277 33.07 6.35 7.71
CA LEU A 277 33.07 6.08 9.17
C LEU A 277 33.26 7.35 10.02
N ASN A 278 34.28 8.15 9.74
CA ASN A 278 34.56 9.38 10.49
C ASN A 278 33.41 10.39 10.40
N PRO A 279 32.82 10.66 9.20
CA PRO A 279 31.64 11.52 9.09
C PRO A 279 30.42 11.07 9.90
N VAL A 280 30.20 9.76 10.06
CA VAL A 280 29.11 9.23 10.90
C VAL A 280 29.51 9.00 12.36
N GLY A 281 30.71 9.45 12.75
CA GLY A 281 31.19 9.41 14.12
C GLY A 281 31.78 8.07 14.60
N ILE A 282 32.02 7.12 13.69
CA ILE A 282 32.70 5.85 13.98
C ILE A 282 34.21 6.09 13.88
N LYS A 283 34.90 6.10 15.03
CA LYS A 283 36.33 6.43 15.12
C LYS A 283 37.23 5.26 15.53
N ASP A 284 36.67 4.22 16.15
CA ASP A 284 37.44 3.09 16.66
C ASP A 284 37.04 1.79 15.94
N VAL A 285 37.63 1.58 14.76
CA VAL A 285 37.40 0.40 13.91
C VAL A 285 38.56 -0.59 14.04
N GLY A 286 38.24 -1.87 14.03
CA GLY A 286 39.22 -2.94 13.86
C GLY A 286 39.11 -3.58 12.48
N TYR A 287 40.25 -4.03 11.96
CA TYR A 287 40.38 -4.71 10.68
C TYR A 287 41.09 -6.06 10.87
N TYR A 288 41.12 -6.92 9.86
CA TYR A 288 42.03 -8.08 9.91
C TYR A 288 43.49 -7.58 9.88
N PRO A 289 44.44 -8.09 10.71
CA PRO A 289 44.35 -9.08 11.78
C PRO A 289 44.56 -8.44 13.18
N TYR A 290 43.50 -7.92 13.80
CA TYR A 290 43.56 -7.44 15.19
C TYR A 290 43.60 -8.60 16.22
N LEU A 291 43.45 -9.87 15.81
CA LEU A 291 43.44 -11.04 16.70
C LEU A 291 43.95 -12.31 15.96
N GLN A 292 45.09 -12.87 16.41
CA GLN A 292 45.76 -14.14 16.02
C GLN A 292 46.78 -14.14 14.85
N GLN A 293 47.75 -15.06 15.00
CA GLN A 293 49.19 -14.92 14.74
C GLN A 293 49.69 -15.34 13.33
N ASP A 294 48.82 -15.77 12.40
CA ASP A 294 49.26 -16.40 11.13
C ASP A 294 48.81 -15.71 9.83
N TYR A 295 48.26 -14.49 9.91
CA TYR A 295 47.80 -13.75 8.71
C TYR A 295 48.74 -12.60 8.28
N SER A 296 49.88 -12.44 8.95
CA SER A 296 50.80 -11.29 8.80
C SER A 296 51.50 -11.20 7.44
N GLU A 297 51.65 -12.32 6.71
CA GLU A 297 52.26 -12.31 5.37
C GLU A 297 51.29 -11.89 4.25
N TRP A 298 49.98 -11.93 4.49
CA TRP A 298 48.93 -11.84 3.45
C TRP A 298 48.23 -10.47 3.38
N LEU A 299 48.13 -9.77 4.50
CA LEU A 299 47.55 -8.44 4.62
C LEU A 299 48.66 -7.47 5.04
N ASN A 300 49.29 -6.82 4.07
CA ASN A 300 50.25 -5.76 4.35
C ASN A 300 49.52 -4.46 4.73
N GLU A 301 50.26 -3.44 5.18
CA GLU A 301 49.74 -2.15 5.61
C GLU A 301 48.78 -1.45 4.62
N ASN A 302 48.81 -1.86 3.33
CA ASN A 302 47.99 -1.30 2.25
C ASN A 302 46.65 -2.02 2.03
N ILE A 303 46.44 -3.22 2.59
CA ILE A 303 45.19 -4.00 2.44
C ILE A 303 44.74 -4.50 3.82
N ARG A 304 44.24 -3.58 4.66
CA ARG A 304 43.66 -3.92 5.98
C ARG A 304 42.19 -4.34 5.89
N TRP A 305 41.45 -3.80 4.93
CA TRP A 305 40.03 -4.07 4.72
C TRP A 305 39.81 -4.77 3.38
N VAL A 306 39.02 -5.83 3.39
CA VAL A 306 38.52 -6.54 2.20
C VAL A 306 37.01 -6.34 2.13
N ALA A 307 36.49 -5.70 1.08
CA ALA A 307 35.12 -5.22 1.03
C ALA A 307 34.03 -6.31 1.25
N HIS A 308 34.33 -7.59 1.03
CA HIS A 308 33.39 -8.66 1.35
C HIS A 308 33.13 -8.86 2.86
N GLY A 309 34.00 -8.32 3.74
CA GLY A 309 33.91 -8.47 5.19
C GLY A 309 35.03 -7.79 5.99
N GLY A 310 35.39 -8.33 7.16
CA GLY A 310 36.61 -7.92 7.89
C GLY A 310 36.55 -6.64 8.71
N LEU A 311 35.35 -6.15 9.02
CA LEU A 311 35.14 -5.06 9.97
C LEU A 311 34.89 -5.60 11.38
N PHE A 312 35.53 -4.96 12.36
CA PHE A 312 35.29 -5.13 13.78
C PHE A 312 34.85 -3.79 14.36
N LEU A 313 33.59 -3.69 14.77
CA LEU A 313 33.03 -2.47 15.37
C LEU A 313 32.48 -2.74 16.76
N THR A 314 32.44 -1.70 17.59
CA THR A 314 31.63 -1.75 18.80
C THR A 314 30.16 -1.88 18.41
N PRO A 315 29.30 -2.51 19.25
CA PRO A 315 27.88 -2.58 18.98
C PRO A 315 27.22 -1.22 18.75
N ARG A 316 27.63 -0.18 19.49
CA ARG A 316 27.11 1.19 19.34
C ARG A 316 27.56 1.87 18.03
N ASP A 317 28.77 1.60 17.55
CA ASP A 317 29.22 2.07 16.24
C ASP A 317 28.56 1.30 15.10
N TYR A 318 28.27 0.02 15.29
CA TYR A 318 27.45 -0.71 14.35
C TYR A 318 26.03 -0.13 14.26
N THR A 319 25.45 0.28 15.40
CA THR A 319 24.19 1.04 15.44
C THR A 319 24.27 2.37 14.68
N ARG A 320 25.40 3.10 14.73
CA ARG A 320 25.57 4.35 13.95
C ARG A 320 25.44 4.09 12.45
N PHE A 321 26.04 3.00 11.96
CA PHE A 321 25.90 2.63 10.56
C PHE A 321 24.46 2.24 10.20
N ALA A 322 23.77 1.48 11.05
CA ALA A 322 22.35 1.18 10.86
C ALA A 322 21.47 2.45 10.85
N TYR A 323 21.74 3.41 11.74
CA TYR A 323 21.05 4.70 11.81
C TYR A 323 21.32 5.56 10.57
N PHE A 324 22.56 5.54 10.06
CA PHE A 324 22.90 6.17 8.78
C PHE A 324 22.11 5.59 7.60
N LEU A 325 21.93 4.26 7.56
CA LEU A 325 21.10 3.62 6.54
C LEU A 325 19.62 3.99 6.68
N MET A 326 19.08 4.02 7.91
CA MET A 326 17.69 4.40 8.19
C MET A 326 17.35 5.80 7.66
N HIS A 327 18.32 6.72 7.67
CA HIS A 327 18.16 8.08 7.15
C HIS A 327 18.65 8.23 5.70
N ASP A 328 18.59 7.17 4.89
CA ASP A 328 18.97 7.15 3.46
C ASP A 328 20.36 7.76 3.19
N GLY A 329 21.32 7.45 4.07
CA GLY A 329 22.69 7.93 3.98
C GLY A 329 22.88 9.43 4.28
N LYS A 330 21.94 10.03 5.01
CA LYS A 330 22.07 11.36 5.63
C LYS A 330 22.63 11.25 7.04
N TRP A 331 23.57 12.14 7.39
CA TRP A 331 24.09 12.29 8.75
C TRP A 331 24.27 13.77 9.09
N ASP A 332 23.71 14.22 10.22
CA ASP A 332 23.85 15.59 10.74
C ASP A 332 23.66 16.67 9.65
N ASN A 333 22.45 16.70 9.06
CA ASN A 333 22.05 17.56 7.94
C ASN A 333 22.84 17.42 6.63
N LYS A 334 23.85 16.56 6.59
CA LYS A 334 24.66 16.30 5.40
C LYS A 334 24.25 14.99 4.74
N GLN A 335 23.79 15.07 3.51
CA GLN A 335 23.64 13.89 2.67
C GLN A 335 25.04 13.37 2.30
N LEU A 336 25.43 12.14 2.66
CA LEU A 336 26.74 11.58 2.30
C LEU A 336 26.68 10.78 1.00
N THR A 337 25.71 9.87 0.86
CA THR A 337 25.45 9.10 -0.38
C THR A 337 24.66 9.91 -1.40
N LYS A 338 24.48 9.41 -2.63
CA LYS A 338 23.43 9.90 -3.53
C LYS A 338 22.06 9.83 -2.82
N LYS A 339 21.20 10.83 -3.02
CA LYS A 339 19.83 10.82 -2.47
C LYS A 339 19.05 9.66 -3.09
N GLY A 340 18.28 8.91 -2.29
CA GLY A 340 17.54 7.71 -2.68
C GLY A 340 18.41 6.46 -2.80
N TRP A 341 19.64 6.48 -2.28
CA TRP A 341 20.58 5.37 -2.47
C TRP A 341 20.23 4.14 -1.65
N VAL A 342 19.94 4.31 -0.35
CA VAL A 342 19.55 3.18 0.51
C VAL A 342 18.12 2.76 0.19
N GLU A 343 17.26 3.74 -0.11
CA GLU A 343 15.90 3.52 -0.59
C GLU A 343 15.86 2.51 -1.74
N HIS A 344 16.67 2.75 -2.78
CA HIS A 344 16.77 1.88 -3.94
C HIS A 344 17.00 0.40 -3.58
N PHE A 345 17.88 0.11 -2.60
CA PHE A 345 18.18 -1.28 -2.22
C PHE A 345 17.10 -1.91 -1.35
N ARG A 346 16.41 -1.13 -0.50
CA ARG A 346 15.38 -1.68 0.38
C ARG A 346 14.03 -1.88 -0.31
N THR A 347 13.78 -1.19 -1.43
CA THR A 347 12.51 -1.26 -2.21
C THR A 347 12.66 -1.94 -3.57
N THR A 348 13.81 -2.53 -3.87
CA THR A 348 14.04 -3.26 -5.12
C THR A 348 14.47 -4.68 -4.79
N ALA A 349 13.86 -5.65 -5.47
CA ALA A 349 14.23 -7.05 -5.35
C ALA A 349 15.72 -7.32 -5.67
N GLU A 350 16.24 -8.40 -5.10
CA GLU A 350 17.52 -9.04 -5.42
C GLU A 350 18.81 -8.41 -4.85
N TYR A 351 18.74 -7.64 -3.76
CA TYR A 351 19.92 -7.13 -3.04
C TYR A 351 20.12 -7.78 -1.65
N PRO A 352 20.79 -8.94 -1.55
CA PRO A 352 20.84 -9.74 -0.31
C PRO A 352 21.71 -9.14 0.82
N ASN A 353 22.41 -8.02 0.58
CA ASN A 353 23.24 -7.37 1.61
C ASN A 353 22.57 -6.14 2.25
N ILE A 354 21.49 -5.63 1.68
CA ILE A 354 20.56 -4.65 2.27
C ILE A 354 19.17 -5.09 1.79
N CYS A 355 18.48 -5.90 2.59
CA CYS A 355 17.29 -6.62 2.17
C CYS A 355 16.04 -6.13 2.91
N GLY A 356 15.00 -5.73 2.18
CA GLY A 356 13.67 -5.43 2.73
C GLY A 356 12.95 -6.68 3.26
N ASN A 357 12.00 -6.49 4.18
CA ASN A 357 11.15 -7.55 4.71
C ASN A 357 10.27 -8.14 3.61
N VAL A 358 9.53 -7.28 2.90
CA VAL A 358 8.61 -7.63 1.80
C VAL A 358 9.28 -8.43 0.68
N GLU A 359 10.55 -8.12 0.37
CA GLU A 359 11.30 -8.80 -0.70
C GLU A 359 11.60 -10.27 -0.38
N GLY A 360 11.51 -10.70 0.89
CA GLY A 360 11.58 -12.10 1.30
C GLY A 360 12.90 -12.82 0.97
N THR A 361 13.97 -12.10 0.63
CA THR A 361 15.29 -12.70 0.28
C THR A 361 16.20 -12.88 1.50
N TRP A 362 15.63 -13.31 2.63
CA TRP A 362 16.37 -13.44 3.89
C TRP A 362 17.38 -14.62 3.92
N THR A 363 17.54 -15.38 2.84
CA THR A 363 18.41 -16.56 2.85
C THR A 363 19.87 -16.19 2.54
N SER A 364 20.79 -16.66 3.38
CA SER A 364 22.22 -16.59 3.11
C SER A 364 22.60 -17.57 1.99
N GLY A 365 22.34 -17.22 0.74
CA GLY A 365 23.03 -17.72 -0.46
C GLY A 365 23.12 -19.23 -0.71
N LYS A 366 22.49 -20.14 0.04
CA LYS A 366 22.62 -21.61 -0.16
C LYS A 366 21.35 -22.34 -0.60
N THR A 367 20.20 -21.68 -0.59
CA THR A 367 18.92 -22.29 -0.96
C THR A 367 18.02 -21.25 -1.64
N LYS A 368 18.36 -20.86 -2.87
CA LYS A 368 17.29 -20.51 -3.83
C LYS A 368 16.70 -21.85 -4.26
N GLN A 369 15.83 -22.44 -3.45
CA GLN A 369 14.84 -23.42 -3.91
C GLN A 369 13.49 -22.71 -3.97
N VAL A 370 12.76 -22.99 -5.04
CA VAL A 370 11.41 -22.52 -5.32
C VAL A 370 10.52 -22.69 -4.08
N GLY A 371 9.88 -21.60 -3.62
CA GLY A 371 8.64 -21.69 -2.83
C GLY A 371 8.62 -21.20 -1.38
N ASN A 372 9.73 -20.93 -0.68
CA ASN A 372 9.68 -20.38 0.68
C ASN A 372 10.44 -19.05 0.79
N LYS A 373 9.70 -17.95 0.65
CA LYS A 373 10.19 -16.58 0.86
C LYS A 373 10.36 -16.35 2.36
N GLY A 374 11.52 -15.84 2.78
CA GLY A 374 11.78 -15.39 4.15
C GLY A 374 11.13 -14.03 4.45
N TYR A 375 9.94 -13.80 3.91
CA TYR A 375 9.09 -12.69 4.30
C TYR A 375 8.47 -13.04 5.65
N PHE A 376 8.57 -12.13 6.60
CA PHE A 376 7.98 -12.27 7.92
C PHE A 376 6.80 -11.30 8.00
N PRO A 377 5.60 -11.70 7.54
CA PRO A 377 4.41 -10.86 7.56
C PRO A 377 4.01 -10.40 8.96
N GLU A 378 4.54 -11.05 10.00
CA GLU A 378 4.37 -10.59 11.37
C GLU A 378 5.10 -9.26 11.65
N TYR A 379 6.18 -8.92 10.94
CA TYR A 379 6.97 -7.70 11.20
C TYR A 379 6.70 -6.59 10.16
N PRO A 380 6.97 -5.29 10.47
CA PRO A 380 6.68 -4.18 9.57
C PRO A 380 7.29 -4.32 8.16
N ASP A 381 6.53 -3.92 7.14
CA ASP A 381 6.93 -4.06 5.73
C ASP A 381 8.17 -3.24 5.36
N ASP A 382 8.26 -2.02 5.91
CA ASP A 382 9.40 -1.14 5.68
C ASP A 382 10.63 -1.54 6.49
N MET A 383 10.54 -2.58 7.33
CA MET A 383 11.69 -3.18 7.98
C MET A 383 12.65 -3.71 6.90
N PHE A 384 13.93 -3.39 7.07
CA PHE A 384 14.99 -3.99 6.27
C PHE A 384 16.16 -4.38 7.16
N ARG A 385 17.01 -5.26 6.65
CA ARG A 385 18.12 -5.80 7.43
C ARG A 385 19.44 -5.84 6.65
N ILE A 386 20.51 -5.79 7.43
CA ILE A 386 21.86 -6.16 6.99
C ILE A 386 22.36 -7.35 7.82
N ALA A 387 23.05 -8.28 7.16
CA ALA A 387 23.35 -9.60 7.70
C ALA A 387 24.82 -9.99 7.56
N GLY A 388 25.37 -10.54 8.63
CA GLY A 388 26.73 -11.08 8.68
C GLY A 388 26.78 -12.44 9.34
N SER A 389 27.75 -13.26 8.88
CA SER A 389 28.00 -14.61 9.43
C SER A 389 28.00 -14.62 10.96
N GLY A 390 27.40 -15.64 11.58
CA GLY A 390 27.24 -15.70 13.03
C GLY A 390 26.20 -14.72 13.58
N LEU A 391 25.04 -14.58 12.94
CA LEU A 391 23.92 -13.74 13.40
C LEU A 391 24.34 -12.32 13.81
N ASN A 392 25.21 -11.70 13.02
CA ASN A 392 25.56 -10.29 13.17
C ASN A 392 24.57 -9.47 12.35
N MET A 393 23.50 -8.99 12.98
CA MET A 393 22.31 -8.46 12.32
C MET A 393 22.03 -7.03 12.78
N ALA A 394 21.54 -6.22 11.86
CA ALA A 394 20.81 -5.01 12.19
C ALA A 394 19.46 -5.05 11.49
N TYR A 395 18.39 -4.93 12.26
CA TYR A 395 17.03 -4.72 11.77
C TYR A 395 16.70 -3.25 11.93
N ILE A 396 16.23 -2.62 10.86
CA ILE A 396 16.03 -1.18 10.75
C ILE A 396 14.59 -0.98 10.30
N ILE A 397 13.80 -0.26 11.09
CA ILE A 397 12.38 -0.03 10.85
C ILE A 397 12.13 1.49 10.82
N PRO A 398 12.20 2.12 9.65
CA PRO A 398 12.03 3.58 9.50
C PRO A 398 10.71 4.11 10.06
N SER A 399 9.59 3.43 9.80
CA SER A 399 8.23 3.79 10.22
C SER A 399 8.09 3.90 11.73
N LEU A 400 8.89 3.12 12.47
CA LEU A 400 8.92 3.12 13.93
C LEU A 400 10.11 3.91 14.51
N ASP A 401 10.99 4.52 13.70
CA ASP A 401 12.30 5.06 14.11
C ASP A 401 13.02 4.10 15.10
N LEU A 402 13.07 2.83 14.69
CA LEU A 402 13.47 1.71 15.54
C LEU A 402 14.62 0.92 14.91
N ILE A 403 15.64 0.62 15.71
CA ILE A 403 16.77 -0.22 15.30
C ILE A 403 17.01 -1.28 16.36
N LEU A 404 17.12 -2.53 15.90
CA LEU A 404 17.49 -3.68 16.71
C LEU A 404 18.81 -4.25 16.20
N ILE A 405 19.85 -4.20 17.04
CA ILE A 405 21.17 -4.73 16.76
C ILE A 405 21.38 -6.03 17.53
N ARG A 406 21.91 -7.05 16.85
CA ARG A 406 22.46 -8.25 17.47
C ARG A 406 23.87 -8.52 16.94
N THR A 407 24.80 -8.82 17.82
CA THR A 407 26.13 -9.32 17.42
C THR A 407 26.43 -10.65 18.11
N SER A 408 27.05 -11.60 17.41
CA SER A 408 27.40 -12.91 17.96
C SER A 408 28.55 -13.58 17.21
N GLN A 409 28.98 -14.76 17.66
CA GLN A 409 29.99 -15.59 16.99
C GLN A 409 29.51 -17.05 16.79
N ILE A 410 28.25 -17.25 16.41
CA ILE A 410 27.63 -18.59 16.27
C ILE A 410 28.06 -19.32 14.99
N TYR A 411 28.31 -20.64 15.08
CA TYR A 411 28.53 -21.58 13.96
C TYR A 411 27.83 -22.92 14.25
N PRO A 412 27.18 -23.59 13.27
CA PRO A 412 27.11 -23.29 11.84
C PRO A 412 25.88 -22.44 11.42
N ASN A 413 25.88 -21.95 10.18
CA ASN A 413 24.82 -21.08 9.65
C ASN A 413 23.49 -21.80 9.33
N SER A 414 23.35 -23.09 9.60
CA SER A 414 22.19 -23.91 9.22
C SER A 414 20.95 -23.68 10.08
N ILE A 415 21.03 -22.89 11.15
CA ILE A 415 19.92 -22.61 12.08
C ILE A 415 19.43 -21.16 11.99
N TRP A 416 19.92 -20.37 11.04
CA TRP A 416 19.72 -18.91 11.03
C TRP A 416 18.25 -18.51 11.04
N ASP A 417 17.46 -19.08 10.14
CA ASP A 417 16.08 -18.65 9.93
C ASP A 417 15.23 -18.88 11.19
N THR A 418 15.33 -20.06 11.81
CA THR A 418 14.63 -20.39 13.07
C THR A 418 15.04 -19.45 14.21
N ARG A 419 16.32 -19.10 14.25
CA ARG A 419 16.94 -18.30 15.31
C ARG A 419 16.67 -16.81 15.15
N GLU A 420 16.64 -16.33 13.93
CA GLU A 420 16.21 -14.98 13.54
C GLU A 420 14.74 -14.77 13.87
N LYS A 421 13.86 -15.73 13.53
CA LYS A 421 12.44 -15.68 13.88
C LYS A 421 12.22 -15.64 15.39
N GLU A 422 12.90 -16.50 16.15
CA GLU A 422 12.80 -16.50 17.61
C GLU A 422 13.26 -15.17 18.24
N PHE A 423 14.32 -14.58 17.68
CA PHE A 423 14.85 -13.29 18.13
C PHE A 423 13.82 -12.16 17.95
N LEU A 424 13.27 -12.05 16.75
CA LEU A 424 12.34 -10.99 16.39
C LEU A 424 11.01 -11.17 17.12
N ASN A 425 10.44 -12.38 17.18
CA ASN A 425 9.21 -12.64 17.92
C ASN A 425 9.28 -12.19 19.38
N ARG A 426 10.39 -12.48 20.05
CA ARG A 426 10.56 -12.07 21.46
C ARG A 426 10.72 -10.57 21.61
N PHE A 427 11.46 -9.92 20.72
CA PHE A 427 11.57 -8.46 20.75
C PHE A 427 10.20 -7.81 20.52
N PHE A 428 9.52 -8.20 19.45
CA PHE A 428 8.24 -7.60 19.07
C PHE A 428 7.12 -7.92 20.07
N SER A 429 7.22 -8.99 20.87
CA SER A 429 6.32 -9.20 22.01
C SER A 429 6.35 -8.06 23.04
N ALA A 430 7.44 -7.28 23.08
CA ALA A 430 7.61 -6.10 23.92
C ALA A 430 7.11 -4.81 23.26
N VAL A 431 6.78 -4.80 21.96
CA VAL A 431 6.18 -3.62 21.32
C VAL A 431 4.68 -3.61 21.66
N LYS A 432 4.17 -2.51 22.21
CA LYS A 432 2.74 -2.40 22.55
C LYS A 432 1.93 -2.32 21.26
N ASP A 433 0.74 -2.90 21.27
CA ASP A 433 -0.14 -3.03 20.10
C ASP A 433 0.41 -3.95 18.98
N TYR A 434 1.51 -4.66 19.25
CA TYR A 434 1.99 -5.76 18.42
C TYR A 434 1.52 -7.10 19.00
N ASP A 435 0.55 -7.74 18.35
CA ASP A 435 0.01 -9.03 18.80
C ASP A 435 0.81 -10.21 18.22
N ALA A 436 1.61 -10.86 19.07
CA ALA A 436 2.34 -12.08 18.72
C ALA A 436 1.43 -13.32 18.60
N ASN A 437 0.12 -13.22 18.89
CA ASN A 437 -0.86 -14.30 18.75
C ASN A 437 -1.55 -14.35 17.38
N ILE A 438 -0.99 -13.68 16.36
CA ILE A 438 -1.24 -14.03 14.97
C ILE A 438 -0.51 -15.36 14.62
N THR A 439 -0.78 -16.38 15.42
CA THR A 439 -0.47 -17.79 15.17
C THR A 439 -1.65 -18.64 15.66
N GLY A 440 -2.86 -18.26 15.28
CA GLY A 440 -3.82 -19.23 14.75
C GLY A 440 -3.68 -19.17 13.24
N GLU A 441 -3.90 -20.27 12.52
CA GLU A 441 -3.97 -20.31 11.06
C GLU A 441 -4.61 -19.02 10.52
N LYS A 442 -3.80 -18.14 9.91
CA LYS A 442 -4.35 -17.03 9.15
C LYS A 442 -4.98 -17.66 7.92
N GLU A 443 -6.30 -17.78 7.95
CA GLU A 443 -7.07 -17.38 6.78
C GLU A 443 -6.48 -16.06 6.27
N GLU A 444 -6.25 -16.01 4.96
CA GLU A 444 -5.68 -14.89 4.21
C GLU A 444 -6.31 -13.56 4.66
N SER A 445 -5.69 -12.82 5.60
CA SER A 445 -6.19 -11.50 5.98
C SER A 445 -5.70 -10.47 4.96
N GLN A 446 -6.63 -10.02 4.12
CA GLN A 446 -6.46 -9.34 2.85
C GLN A 446 -5.92 -7.90 2.85
N HIS A 447 -5.55 -7.22 3.94
CA HIS A 447 -5.38 -5.75 3.85
C HIS A 447 -4.03 -5.24 4.38
N ASN A 448 -3.13 -4.92 3.45
CA ASN A 448 -1.94 -4.08 3.66
C ASN A 448 -2.27 -2.57 3.76
N ALA A 449 -3.51 -2.22 4.13
CA ALA A 449 -4.03 -0.86 4.05
C ALA A 449 -3.33 0.12 5.00
N LEU A 450 -3.22 1.39 4.57
CA LEU A 450 -2.70 2.47 5.38
C LEU A 450 -3.60 2.77 6.59
N PRO A 451 -3.06 3.23 7.74
CA PRO A 451 -3.89 3.68 8.85
C PRO A 451 -4.83 4.82 8.44
N GLY A 452 -6.14 4.64 8.69
CA GLY A 452 -7.19 5.56 8.28
C GLY A 452 -7.56 5.51 6.79
N GLN A 453 -7.04 4.54 6.01
CA GLN A 453 -7.49 4.27 4.64
C GLN A 453 -8.93 3.80 4.62
N VAL A 454 -9.68 4.16 3.58
CA VAL A 454 -11.00 3.55 3.33
C VAL A 454 -10.80 2.17 2.72
N ILE A 455 -11.36 1.14 3.35
CA ILE A 455 -11.30 -0.25 2.92
C ILE A 455 -12.70 -0.86 2.87
N ALA A 456 -12.87 -1.93 2.11
CA ALA A 456 -14.02 -2.83 2.30
C ALA A 456 -13.88 -3.50 3.67
N ASP A 457 -14.97 -3.57 4.43
CA ASP A 457 -14.96 -4.24 5.74
C ASP A 457 -14.68 -5.73 5.53
N PRO A 458 -13.56 -6.27 6.06
CA PRO A 458 -13.20 -7.67 5.87
C PRO A 458 -14.23 -8.64 6.45
N ASN A 459 -15.01 -8.19 7.45
CA ASN A 459 -16.05 -9.01 8.08
C ASN A 459 -17.42 -8.81 7.42
N ASN A 460 -17.60 -7.74 6.66
CA ASN A 460 -18.87 -7.42 6.01
C ASN A 460 -18.64 -6.63 4.70
N PRO A 461 -18.17 -7.28 3.62
CA PRO A 461 -17.73 -6.62 2.39
C PRO A 461 -18.76 -5.71 1.71
N SER A 462 -20.04 -5.83 2.08
CA SER A 462 -21.09 -4.88 1.71
C SER A 462 -20.84 -3.45 2.18
N TRP A 463 -20.03 -3.24 3.22
CA TRP A 463 -19.76 -1.93 3.80
C TRP A 463 -18.30 -1.54 3.66
N LEU A 464 -18.08 -0.23 3.62
CA LEU A 464 -16.79 0.40 3.72
C LEU A 464 -16.56 0.92 5.14
N VAL A 465 -15.32 0.85 5.57
CA VAL A 465 -14.87 1.31 6.89
C VAL A 465 -13.55 2.06 6.77
N TYR A 466 -13.23 2.87 7.77
CA TYR A 466 -11.87 3.36 7.91
C TYR A 466 -11.01 2.27 8.56
N ASN A 467 -9.80 2.08 8.05
CA ASN A 467 -8.78 1.20 8.64
C ASN A 467 -8.20 1.81 9.93
N LYS A 468 -9.06 1.96 10.94
CA LYS A 468 -8.80 2.45 12.29
C LYS A 468 -9.98 2.09 13.21
N ASP A 469 -9.74 2.18 14.51
CA ASP A 469 -10.73 1.96 15.57
C ASP A 469 -10.50 3.05 16.63
N ASP A 470 -11.04 4.25 16.40
CA ASP A 470 -10.84 5.39 17.29
C ASP A 470 -11.59 5.20 18.62
N ASN A 471 -12.70 4.45 18.60
CA ASN A 471 -13.57 4.24 19.76
C ASN A 471 -13.10 3.07 20.67
N LYS A 472 -12.19 2.22 20.16
CA LYS A 472 -11.57 1.06 20.81
C LYS A 472 -12.55 -0.06 21.17
N ASP A 473 -13.58 -0.25 20.36
CA ASP A 473 -14.57 -1.33 20.51
C ASP A 473 -14.15 -2.63 19.81
N GLY A 474 -13.00 -2.63 19.13
CA GLY A 474 -12.46 -3.78 18.42
C GLY A 474 -13.03 -3.94 17.00
N LEU A 475 -13.79 -2.97 16.51
CA LEU A 475 -14.33 -2.93 15.15
C LEU A 475 -13.77 -1.71 14.40
N PHE A 476 -13.78 -1.79 13.07
CA PHE A 476 -13.38 -0.65 12.26
C PHE A 476 -14.42 0.48 12.32
N ASP A 477 -13.93 1.72 12.36
CA ASP A 477 -14.78 2.91 12.37
C ASP A 477 -15.63 2.97 11.07
N PRO A 478 -16.95 3.21 11.16
CA PRO A 478 -17.82 3.26 9.99
C PRO A 478 -17.42 4.39 9.01
N PHE A 479 -17.50 4.13 7.71
CA PHE A 479 -17.32 5.14 6.65
C PHE A 479 -18.55 5.20 5.75
N PHE A 480 -19.13 6.40 5.54
CA PHE A 480 -20.26 6.59 4.64
C PHE A 480 -19.93 7.52 3.45
N LEU A 481 -19.80 6.98 2.25
CA LEU A 481 -19.65 7.74 1.00
C LEU A 481 -20.98 8.42 0.61
N CYS A 482 -20.96 9.76 0.58
CA CYS A 482 -22.02 10.59 0.00
C CYS A 482 -21.42 11.87 -0.59
N GLY A 483 -21.46 12.01 -1.92
CA GLY A 483 -20.85 13.18 -2.55
C GLY A 483 -21.20 13.33 -4.02
N ALA A 484 -20.35 14.07 -4.72
CA ALA A 484 -20.61 14.49 -6.08
C ALA A 484 -20.29 13.36 -7.07
N GLY A 485 -21.28 12.96 -7.88
CA GLY A 485 -21.12 12.03 -9.01
C GLY A 485 -20.66 12.72 -10.30
N ASP A 486 -20.45 14.03 -10.25
CA ASP A 486 -19.88 14.91 -11.28
C ASP A 486 -18.97 15.93 -10.58
N PRO A 487 -17.99 16.58 -11.24
CA PRO A 487 -17.69 16.55 -12.66
C PRO A 487 -16.63 15.49 -13.03
N GLU A 488 -16.96 14.58 -13.95
CA GLU A 488 -16.01 13.65 -14.59
C GLU A 488 -14.73 14.36 -15.10
N GLY A 489 -14.93 15.59 -15.62
CA GLY A 489 -13.88 16.44 -16.18
C GLY A 489 -13.03 17.20 -15.18
N PHE A 490 -13.16 16.97 -13.87
CA PHE A 490 -12.46 17.74 -12.82
C PHE A 490 -10.99 18.06 -13.13
N LEU A 491 -10.21 17.04 -13.53
CA LEU A 491 -8.77 17.15 -13.82
C LEU A 491 -8.44 18.05 -15.02
N TYR A 492 -9.46 18.36 -15.84
CA TYR A 492 -9.33 19.00 -17.14
C TYR A 492 -9.93 20.41 -17.24
N ARG A 493 -10.46 20.94 -16.13
CA ARG A 493 -10.98 22.31 -16.08
C ARG A 493 -9.87 23.35 -16.28
N GLY A 494 -10.18 24.41 -17.02
CA GLY A 494 -9.30 25.53 -17.31
C GLY A 494 -8.37 25.34 -18.51
N LYS A 495 -7.70 26.43 -18.92
CA LYS A 495 -6.84 26.46 -20.12
C LYS A 495 -5.58 25.62 -19.91
N ARG A 496 -5.29 24.76 -20.89
CA ARG A 496 -4.06 23.98 -20.96
C ARG A 496 -2.86 24.89 -21.26
N LYS A 497 -1.82 24.82 -20.43
CA LYS A 497 -0.52 25.47 -20.64
C LYS A 497 0.35 24.63 -21.59
N ALA A 498 1.42 25.24 -22.12
CA ALA A 498 2.34 24.55 -23.04
C ALA A 498 2.95 23.26 -22.46
N ASN A 499 3.16 23.19 -21.14
CA ASN A 499 3.68 22.00 -20.45
C ASN A 499 2.61 20.94 -20.13
N GLY A 500 1.36 21.14 -20.55
CA GLY A 500 0.22 20.24 -20.30
C GLY A 500 -0.59 20.53 -19.05
N THR A 501 -0.06 21.25 -18.06
CA THR A 501 -0.80 21.62 -16.83
C THR A 501 -1.93 22.60 -17.11
N ARG A 502 -2.91 22.69 -16.21
CA ARG A 502 -4.08 23.58 -16.34
C ARG A 502 -4.09 24.70 -15.31
N ASN A 503 -4.87 25.74 -15.57
CA ASN A 503 -5.08 26.89 -14.68
C ASN A 503 -6.55 27.07 -14.27
N GLY A 504 -7.27 25.95 -14.09
CA GLY A 504 -8.66 25.93 -13.67
C GLY A 504 -8.88 26.25 -12.19
N ASP A 505 -10.06 25.89 -11.71
CA ASP A 505 -10.61 26.19 -10.40
C ASP A 505 -10.66 24.99 -9.45
N GLN A 506 -9.95 23.90 -9.76
CA GLN A 506 -9.96 22.63 -9.01
C GLN A 506 -9.83 22.81 -7.49
N MET A 507 -8.87 23.61 -7.01
CA MET A 507 -8.69 23.87 -5.58
C MET A 507 -9.89 24.58 -4.93
N LYS A 508 -10.61 25.43 -5.69
CA LYS A 508 -11.83 26.08 -5.19
C LYS A 508 -12.96 25.08 -5.00
N LEU A 509 -13.07 24.09 -5.90
CA LEU A 509 -14.07 23.02 -5.80
C LEU A 509 -13.78 22.11 -4.61
N ILE A 510 -12.52 21.72 -4.41
CA ILE A 510 -12.06 20.97 -3.22
C ILE A 510 -12.42 21.74 -1.95
N GLN A 511 -12.12 23.04 -1.90
CA GLN A 511 -12.44 23.87 -0.74
C GLN A 511 -13.96 23.98 -0.51
N LYS A 512 -14.77 24.08 -1.57
CA LYS A 512 -16.23 24.14 -1.48
C LYS A 512 -16.81 22.87 -0.86
N LEU A 513 -16.35 21.68 -1.28
CA LEU A 513 -16.78 20.41 -0.68
C LEU A 513 -16.37 20.29 0.79
N LYS A 514 -15.12 20.64 1.10
CA LYS A 514 -14.63 20.68 2.47
C LYS A 514 -15.51 21.53 3.39
N GLU A 515 -15.88 22.73 2.93
CA GLU A 515 -16.65 23.70 3.73
C GLU A 515 -18.14 23.32 3.86
N ASN A 516 -18.73 22.78 2.80
CA ASN A 516 -20.20 22.73 2.68
C ASN A 516 -20.78 21.32 2.69
N GLY A 517 -19.99 20.28 2.38
CA GLY A 517 -20.51 18.92 2.34
C GLY A 517 -20.12 18.13 1.09
N GLY A 518 -20.46 16.84 1.08
CA GLY A 518 -19.93 15.89 0.11
C GLY A 518 -18.55 15.39 0.54
N ASN A 519 -18.29 14.09 0.37
CA ASN A 519 -16.99 13.48 0.69
C ASN A 519 -16.42 12.66 -0.46
N SER A 520 -16.81 12.96 -1.71
CA SER A 520 -16.26 12.31 -2.90
C SER A 520 -16.20 13.25 -4.08
N ILE A 521 -15.27 12.95 -4.99
CA ILE A 521 -15.21 13.52 -6.34
C ILE A 521 -15.04 12.38 -7.33
N TYR A 522 -16.00 12.28 -8.24
CA TYR A 522 -15.97 11.42 -9.41
C TYR A 522 -15.06 12.03 -10.49
N LEU A 523 -13.94 11.40 -10.83
CA LEU A 523 -12.98 11.95 -11.80
C LEU A 523 -12.21 10.88 -12.56
N MET A 524 -11.68 11.23 -13.73
CA MET A 524 -11.14 10.23 -14.66
C MET A 524 -9.78 10.58 -15.26
N ALA A 525 -8.93 9.58 -15.41
CA ALA A 525 -7.57 9.75 -15.93
C ALA A 525 -7.58 9.97 -17.45
N VAL A 526 -8.44 9.33 -18.23
CA VAL A 526 -8.45 9.46 -19.69
C VAL A 526 -9.89 9.61 -20.17
N ARG A 527 -10.20 10.76 -20.79
CA ARG A 527 -11.53 11.07 -21.36
C ARG A 527 -11.51 11.35 -22.87
N THR A 528 -10.32 11.45 -23.44
CA THR A 528 -10.11 11.63 -24.88
C THR A 528 -10.28 10.34 -25.67
N HIS A 529 -10.39 10.46 -27.00
CA HIS A 529 -10.31 9.38 -27.98
C HIS A 529 -11.53 8.47 -28.09
N GLY A 530 -12.60 8.71 -27.35
CA GLY A 530 -13.82 7.91 -27.42
C GLY A 530 -14.91 8.40 -26.48
N GLY A 531 -14.51 8.79 -25.27
CA GLY A 531 -15.41 9.30 -24.22
C GLY A 531 -15.76 10.78 -24.30
N ASP A 532 -16.25 11.32 -23.19
CA ASP A 532 -17.07 12.53 -23.12
C ASP A 532 -16.30 13.87 -23.05
N ALA A 533 -15.00 13.86 -23.34
CA ALA A 533 -14.19 15.10 -23.43
C ALA A 533 -14.71 16.09 -24.49
N TRP A 534 -15.15 15.60 -25.64
CA TRP A 534 -15.65 16.46 -26.73
C TRP A 534 -16.98 17.12 -26.35
N LYS A 535 -17.84 16.39 -25.63
CA LYS A 535 -19.13 16.85 -25.12
C LYS A 535 -18.93 17.92 -24.05
N SER A 536 -18.01 17.70 -23.11
CA SER A 536 -17.62 18.69 -22.08
C SER A 536 -17.21 20.03 -22.71
N LYS A 537 -16.35 19.98 -23.75
CA LYS A 537 -15.92 21.18 -24.50
C LYS A 537 -17.07 21.84 -25.26
N ARG A 538 -17.94 21.05 -25.89
CA ARG A 538 -19.10 21.55 -26.63
C ARG A 538 -20.09 22.26 -25.69
N ASP A 539 -20.37 21.64 -24.55
CA ASP A 539 -21.43 22.06 -23.63
C ASP A 539 -20.97 23.21 -22.73
N ASN A 540 -19.68 23.28 -22.38
CA ASN A 540 -19.15 24.38 -21.57
C ASN A 540 -17.69 24.73 -21.89
N SER A 541 -17.47 25.36 -23.06
CA SER A 541 -16.13 25.73 -23.55
C SER A 541 -15.35 26.72 -22.67
N ASP A 542 -16.03 27.45 -21.77
CA ASP A 542 -15.34 28.36 -20.83
C ASP A 542 -14.65 27.59 -19.70
N ILE A 543 -15.26 26.49 -19.27
CA ILE A 543 -14.70 25.57 -18.26
C ILE A 543 -13.75 24.57 -18.91
N TYR A 544 -14.16 24.01 -20.05
CA TYR A 544 -13.43 22.99 -20.81
C TYR A 544 -13.04 23.56 -22.18
N PRO A 545 -11.97 24.36 -22.28
CA PRO A 545 -11.61 25.07 -23.51
C PRO A 545 -11.06 24.17 -24.62
N ASP A 546 -10.80 22.90 -24.32
CA ASP A 546 -10.28 21.90 -25.24
C ASP A 546 -10.80 20.52 -24.83
N ASP A 547 -10.63 19.55 -25.71
CA ASP A 547 -10.99 18.13 -25.54
C ASP A 547 -9.74 17.28 -25.28
N LYS A 548 -8.62 17.89 -24.84
CA LYS A 548 -7.31 17.25 -24.62
C LYS A 548 -7.20 16.72 -23.18
N HIS A 549 -8.10 15.81 -22.86
CA HIS A 549 -8.34 15.22 -21.55
C HIS A 549 -7.59 13.88 -21.34
N ASN A 550 -6.25 13.92 -21.33
CA ASN A 550 -5.39 12.80 -20.95
C ASN A 550 -4.03 13.28 -20.40
N PRO A 551 -3.29 12.39 -19.69
CA PRO A 551 -2.01 12.72 -19.09
C PRO A 551 -0.79 12.50 -20.01
N TRP A 552 -0.96 12.19 -21.30
CA TRP A 552 0.17 11.85 -22.18
C TRP A 552 0.89 13.07 -22.76
N ILE A 553 2.18 12.89 -23.04
CA ILE A 553 2.98 13.85 -23.80
C ILE A 553 2.43 13.90 -25.23
N ASP A 554 2.11 15.10 -25.69
CA ASP A 554 1.50 15.37 -27.01
C ASP A 554 0.21 14.59 -27.29
N GLN A 555 -0.51 14.15 -26.24
CA GLN A 555 -1.77 13.37 -26.33
C GLN A 555 -1.61 11.93 -26.83
N GLU A 556 -0.38 11.41 -26.85
CA GLU A 556 -0.08 10.13 -27.48
C GLU A 556 0.51 9.13 -26.46
N PRO A 557 -0.13 7.98 -26.21
CA PRO A 557 0.34 7.01 -25.20
C PRO A 557 1.78 6.55 -25.38
N LYS A 558 2.22 6.38 -26.64
CA LYS A 558 3.59 5.98 -26.99
C LYS A 558 4.68 6.96 -26.51
N ASN A 559 4.33 8.22 -26.26
CA ASN A 559 5.27 9.24 -25.78
C ASN A 559 5.44 9.20 -24.25
N GLY A 560 4.66 8.37 -23.55
CA GLY A 560 4.67 8.27 -22.10
C GLY A 560 3.90 9.38 -21.39
N LEU A 561 3.83 9.26 -20.06
CA LEU A 561 3.08 10.19 -19.22
C LEU A 561 3.83 11.50 -19.00
N ASN A 562 3.08 12.60 -19.03
CA ASN A 562 3.59 13.92 -18.75
C ASN A 562 3.70 14.12 -17.23
N LYS A 563 4.94 14.05 -16.73
CA LYS A 563 5.25 14.23 -15.31
C LYS A 563 4.68 15.54 -14.73
N LYS A 564 4.60 16.63 -15.50
CA LYS A 564 4.07 17.90 -15.00
C LYS A 564 2.56 17.87 -14.77
N ILE A 565 1.82 17.11 -15.57
CA ILE A 565 0.40 16.87 -15.34
C ILE A 565 0.23 16.05 -14.05
N LEU A 566 0.98 14.96 -13.90
CA LEU A 566 0.91 14.12 -12.69
C LEU A 566 1.35 14.86 -11.42
N ASP A 567 2.40 15.69 -11.50
CA ASP A 567 2.83 16.56 -10.40
C ASP A 567 1.73 17.56 -10.00
N GLN A 568 0.87 17.99 -10.93
CA GLN A 568 -0.25 18.88 -10.64
C GLN A 568 -1.44 18.13 -10.03
N TRP A 569 -1.76 16.93 -10.54
CA TRP A 569 -2.81 16.08 -9.97
C TRP A 569 -2.49 15.70 -8.52
N GLU A 570 -1.22 15.41 -8.24
CA GLU A 570 -0.72 15.15 -6.88
C GLU A 570 -1.14 16.23 -5.89
N VAL A 571 -0.99 17.52 -6.25
CA VAL A 571 -1.36 18.63 -5.37
C VAL A 571 -2.86 18.63 -5.05
N TRP A 572 -3.69 18.26 -6.02
CA TRP A 572 -5.13 18.16 -5.82
C TRP A 572 -5.50 16.94 -4.98
N PHE A 573 -4.89 15.79 -5.25
CA PHE A 573 -5.13 14.55 -4.52
C PHE A 573 -4.64 14.63 -3.07
N GLU A 574 -3.47 15.24 -2.82
CA GLU A 574 -2.99 15.52 -1.45
C GLU A 574 -3.98 16.40 -0.66
N GLU A 575 -4.58 17.42 -1.29
CA GLU A 575 -5.58 18.25 -0.62
C GLU A 575 -6.90 17.49 -0.41
N MET A 576 -7.33 16.67 -1.36
CA MET A 576 -8.51 15.81 -1.18
C MET A 576 -8.30 14.82 -0.02
N ASP A 577 -7.20 14.07 -0.02
CA ASP A 577 -6.87 13.07 0.99
C ASP A 577 -6.77 13.69 2.39
N LYS A 578 -6.12 14.85 2.50
CA LYS A 578 -5.99 15.57 3.78
C LYS A 578 -7.34 15.99 4.37
N ASN A 579 -8.36 16.19 3.54
CA ASN A 579 -9.68 16.62 3.97
C ASN A 579 -10.73 15.49 3.94
N GLY A 580 -10.30 14.24 3.79
CA GLY A 580 -11.19 13.09 3.78
C GLY A 580 -12.15 13.05 2.59
N LEU A 581 -11.76 13.66 1.46
CA LEU A 581 -12.52 13.59 0.22
C LEU A 581 -12.03 12.37 -0.58
N ILE A 582 -12.94 11.43 -0.85
CA ILE A 582 -12.68 10.28 -1.69
C ILE A 582 -12.37 10.74 -3.11
N ILE A 583 -11.17 10.39 -3.56
CA ILE A 583 -10.74 10.44 -4.94
C ILE A 583 -11.32 9.18 -5.60
N TYR A 584 -12.48 9.31 -6.23
CA TYR A 584 -13.11 8.19 -6.93
C TYR A 584 -12.58 8.18 -8.37
N PHE A 585 -11.48 7.45 -8.58
CA PHE A 585 -10.59 7.65 -9.71
C PHE A 585 -10.76 6.60 -10.79
N PHE A 586 -11.45 6.97 -11.86
CA PHE A 586 -11.59 6.17 -13.07
C PHE A 586 -10.30 6.16 -13.88
N ILE A 587 -9.86 5.00 -14.38
CA ILE A 587 -8.75 4.93 -15.34
C ILE A 587 -9.22 5.43 -16.72
N TYR A 588 -10.39 4.95 -17.17
CA TYR A 588 -10.97 5.31 -18.45
C TYR A 588 -12.41 5.81 -18.32
N ASP A 589 -12.75 6.72 -19.21
CA ASP A 589 -14.11 7.19 -19.51
C ASP A 589 -14.89 6.14 -20.34
N ASP A 590 -16.20 6.36 -20.49
CA ASP A 590 -17.07 5.58 -21.36
C ASP A 590 -16.61 5.63 -22.83
N ALA A 591 -17.09 4.69 -23.65
CA ALA A 591 -16.81 4.60 -25.10
C ALA A 591 -15.31 4.60 -25.54
N ILE A 592 -14.35 4.50 -24.62
CA ILE A 592 -12.92 4.34 -24.93
C ILE A 592 -12.62 2.88 -25.29
N ASN A 593 -12.70 2.55 -26.58
CA ASN A 593 -12.15 1.31 -27.12
C ASN A 593 -10.62 1.40 -27.25
N VAL A 594 -9.91 1.04 -26.17
CA VAL A 594 -8.44 1.08 -26.08
C VAL A 594 -7.74 0.26 -27.18
N SER A 595 -8.38 -0.79 -27.70
CA SER A 595 -7.87 -1.58 -28.80
C SER A 595 -7.83 -0.76 -30.09
N ASP A 596 -8.96 -0.15 -30.47
CA ASP A 596 -9.07 0.60 -31.72
C ASP A 596 -8.32 1.94 -31.65
N GLN A 597 -8.30 2.56 -30.47
CA GLN A 597 -7.80 3.92 -30.28
C GLN A 597 -6.30 3.94 -29.97
N PHE A 598 -5.79 2.95 -29.23
CA PHE A 598 -4.39 2.90 -28.80
C PHE A 598 -3.62 1.69 -29.36
N GLY A 599 -4.30 0.73 -30.00
CA GLY A 599 -3.70 -0.52 -30.45
C GLY A 599 -3.45 -1.50 -29.29
N TRP A 600 -4.05 -1.25 -28.13
CA TRP A 600 -3.90 -2.06 -26.92
C TRP A 600 -5.01 -3.09 -26.81
N SER A 601 -4.97 -4.10 -27.68
CA SER A 601 -5.90 -5.23 -27.60
C SER A 601 -5.45 -6.25 -26.57
N ILE A 602 -6.40 -6.90 -25.90
CA ILE A 602 -6.15 -8.13 -25.15
C ILE A 602 -5.40 -9.13 -26.04
N LYS A 603 -4.28 -9.62 -25.53
CA LYS A 603 -3.43 -10.54 -26.27
C LYS A 603 -4.10 -11.91 -26.40
N PRO A 604 -3.76 -12.73 -27.41
CA PRO A 604 -4.36 -14.06 -27.59
C PRO A 604 -4.24 -15.01 -26.39
N ASN A 605 -3.30 -14.76 -25.47
CA ASN A 605 -3.12 -15.49 -24.23
C ASN A 605 -4.02 -14.98 -23.07
N GLY A 606 -4.87 -13.98 -23.31
CA GLY A 606 -5.77 -13.39 -22.32
C GLY A 606 -5.16 -12.30 -21.44
N GLU A 607 -3.92 -11.87 -21.72
CA GLU A 607 -3.23 -10.81 -20.96
C GLU A 607 -3.48 -9.42 -21.56
N LEU A 608 -3.37 -8.37 -20.73
CA LEU A 608 -3.37 -6.98 -21.20
C LEU A 608 -2.22 -6.73 -22.18
N ASP A 609 -2.43 -5.73 -23.06
CA ASP A 609 -1.31 -5.20 -23.81
C ASP A 609 -0.24 -4.65 -22.85
N PRO A 610 1.06 -4.96 -23.05
CA PRO A 610 2.11 -4.46 -22.18
C PRO A 610 2.17 -2.93 -22.06
N GLY A 611 1.76 -2.20 -23.10
CA GLY A 611 1.66 -0.75 -23.09
C GLY A 611 0.57 -0.25 -22.15
N GLU A 612 -0.61 -0.86 -22.22
CA GLU A 612 -1.73 -0.57 -21.33
C GLU A 612 -1.42 -0.95 -19.87
N LYS A 613 -0.92 -2.17 -19.64
CA LYS A 613 -0.51 -2.63 -18.30
C LYS A 613 0.51 -1.68 -17.68
N LYS A 614 1.50 -1.23 -18.46
CA LYS A 614 2.49 -0.25 -18.01
C LYS A 614 1.85 1.10 -17.69
N PHE A 615 0.89 1.58 -18.49
CA PHE A 615 0.18 2.83 -18.23
C PHE A 615 -0.57 2.76 -16.90
N ILE A 616 -1.41 1.73 -16.70
CA ILE A 616 -2.17 1.49 -15.47
C ILE A 616 -1.21 1.45 -14.28
N GLN A 617 -0.21 0.57 -14.31
CA GLN A 617 0.73 0.40 -13.20
C GLN A 617 1.53 1.67 -12.90
N THR A 618 1.76 2.54 -13.88
CA THR A 618 2.42 3.83 -13.63
C THR A 618 1.48 4.81 -12.91
N ILE A 619 0.19 4.83 -13.25
CA ILE A 619 -0.81 5.63 -12.53
C ILE A 619 -1.00 5.13 -11.10
N ILE A 620 -1.12 3.81 -10.91
CA ILE A 620 -1.30 3.22 -9.57
C ILE A 620 -0.09 3.48 -8.68
N ASN A 621 1.13 3.16 -9.15
CA ASN A 621 2.34 3.45 -8.38
C ASN A 621 2.54 4.94 -8.09
N ARG A 622 1.93 5.82 -8.89
CA ARG A 622 2.03 7.27 -8.68
C ARG A 622 1.15 7.75 -7.53
N PHE A 623 -0.04 7.17 -7.32
CA PHE A 623 -1.05 7.73 -6.41
C PHE A 623 -1.52 6.78 -5.30
N LYS A 624 -1.07 5.52 -5.26
CA LYS A 624 -1.46 4.54 -4.23
C LYS A 624 -1.16 4.97 -2.79
N HIS A 625 -0.40 6.03 -2.54
CA HIS A 625 -0.10 6.49 -1.17
C HIS A 625 -1.23 7.33 -0.52
N HIS A 626 -2.33 7.60 -1.23
CA HIS A 626 -3.47 8.37 -0.71
C HIS A 626 -4.49 7.45 -0.02
N ARG A 627 -4.90 7.76 1.21
CA ARG A 627 -5.82 6.94 2.03
C ARG A 627 -7.28 6.99 1.56
N HIS A 628 -7.71 8.11 1.01
CA HIS A 628 -9.08 8.35 0.56
C HIS A 628 -9.16 8.17 -0.95
N LEU A 629 -8.87 6.96 -1.42
CA LEU A 629 -8.78 6.62 -2.84
C LEU A 629 -9.55 5.33 -3.12
N ILE A 630 -10.38 5.37 -4.16
CA ILE A 630 -11.04 4.20 -4.74
C ILE A 630 -10.65 4.18 -6.22
N TRP A 631 -10.08 3.08 -6.67
CA TRP A 631 -9.79 2.89 -8.09
C TRP A 631 -11.05 2.43 -8.78
N CYS A 632 -11.55 3.18 -9.76
CA CYS A 632 -12.58 2.66 -10.65
C CYS A 632 -11.95 2.32 -12.01
N ILE A 633 -12.27 1.15 -12.53
CA ILE A 633 -11.58 0.64 -13.73
C ILE A 633 -11.93 1.50 -14.94
N MET A 634 -13.23 1.63 -15.21
CA MET A 634 -13.75 2.31 -16.39
C MET A 634 -15.22 2.60 -16.16
N GLU A 635 -15.68 3.75 -16.64
CA GLU A 635 -17.10 4.07 -16.69
C GLU A 635 -17.79 3.23 -17.77
N GLU A 636 -18.95 2.65 -17.45
CA GLU A 636 -19.78 1.87 -18.36
C GLU A 636 -18.99 0.87 -19.23
N ALA A 637 -18.19 0.02 -18.59
CA ALA A 637 -17.25 -0.87 -19.27
C ALA A 637 -17.88 -1.74 -20.37
N GLN A 638 -19.18 -2.01 -20.29
CA GLN A 638 -19.98 -2.72 -21.27
C GLN A 638 -19.90 -2.10 -22.69
N GLU A 639 -19.61 -0.81 -22.81
CA GLU A 639 -19.66 -0.08 -24.07
C GLU A 639 -18.42 -0.29 -24.96
N ILE A 640 -17.30 -0.77 -24.43
CA ILE A 640 -16.04 -0.86 -25.19
C ILE A 640 -15.97 -2.03 -26.19
N GLY A 641 -16.96 -2.94 -26.17
CA GLY A 641 -17.11 -4.00 -27.16
C GLY A 641 -16.61 -5.40 -26.72
N GLU A 642 -15.95 -6.13 -27.63
CA GLU A 642 -15.59 -7.54 -27.41
C GLU A 642 -14.63 -7.75 -26.23
N ASN A 643 -14.93 -8.73 -25.36
CA ASN A 643 -14.14 -9.12 -24.19
C ASN A 643 -14.09 -8.10 -23.04
N TRP A 644 -15.00 -7.11 -23.00
CA TRP A 644 -15.01 -6.09 -21.95
C TRP A 644 -14.95 -6.67 -20.53
N GLN A 645 -15.60 -7.81 -20.25
CA GLN A 645 -15.51 -8.45 -18.94
C GLN A 645 -14.09 -8.88 -18.62
N LEU A 646 -13.44 -9.62 -19.52
CA LEU A 646 -12.06 -10.08 -19.36
C LEU A 646 -11.09 -8.90 -19.29
N HIS A 647 -11.31 -7.86 -20.10
CA HIS A 647 -10.50 -6.65 -20.08
C HIS A 647 -10.56 -5.97 -18.72
N THR A 648 -11.77 -5.77 -18.20
CA THR A 648 -12.01 -5.18 -16.87
C THR A 648 -11.31 -5.98 -15.78
N SER A 649 -11.49 -7.31 -15.75
CA SER A 649 -10.78 -8.19 -14.80
C SER A 649 -9.27 -8.07 -14.91
N LYS A 650 -8.73 -7.97 -16.13
CA LYS A 650 -7.29 -7.87 -16.34
C LYS A 650 -6.72 -6.49 -15.98
N ILE A 651 -7.52 -5.43 -16.03
CA ILE A 651 -7.17 -4.13 -15.43
C ILE A 651 -7.16 -4.25 -13.91
N ALA A 652 -8.17 -4.89 -13.31
CA ALA A 652 -8.22 -5.14 -11.87
C ALA A 652 -6.97 -5.91 -11.38
N ASP A 653 -6.59 -6.99 -12.09
CA ASP A 653 -5.34 -7.73 -11.88
C ASP A 653 -4.11 -6.80 -11.94
N ALA A 654 -4.03 -5.93 -12.96
CA ALA A 654 -2.88 -5.03 -13.13
C ALA A 654 -2.79 -3.96 -12.04
N ILE A 655 -3.93 -3.54 -11.47
CA ILE A 655 -3.99 -2.64 -10.32
C ILE A 655 -3.51 -3.37 -9.07
N SER A 656 -4.08 -4.55 -8.76
CA SER A 656 -3.75 -5.31 -7.54
C SER A 656 -2.29 -5.80 -7.52
N GLU A 657 -1.69 -6.05 -8.68
CA GLU A 657 -0.26 -6.39 -8.81
C GLU A 657 0.70 -5.33 -8.25
N VAL A 658 0.30 -4.05 -8.22
CA VAL A 658 1.18 -2.94 -7.82
C VAL A 658 0.60 -2.03 -6.74
N ASP A 659 -0.67 -2.19 -6.38
CA ASP A 659 -1.25 -1.50 -5.22
C ASP A 659 -1.02 -2.30 -3.94
N ASP A 660 0.16 -2.11 -3.36
CA ASP A 660 0.54 -2.82 -2.14
C ASP A 660 -0.28 -2.42 -0.91
N TYR A 661 -1.20 -1.44 -1.01
CA TYR A 661 -2.07 -1.01 0.10
C TYR A 661 -3.50 -1.54 -0.02
N ASN A 662 -3.80 -2.31 -1.07
CA ASN A 662 -5.10 -2.91 -1.31
C ASN A 662 -6.27 -1.91 -1.21
N HIS A 663 -6.21 -0.80 -1.96
CA HIS A 663 -7.35 0.11 -2.10
C HIS A 663 -8.53 -0.64 -2.74
N VAL A 664 -9.74 -0.19 -2.43
CA VAL A 664 -10.94 -0.72 -3.07
C VAL A 664 -10.86 -0.49 -4.58
N ILE A 665 -11.02 -1.57 -5.35
CA ILE A 665 -11.18 -1.53 -6.80
C ILE A 665 -12.66 -1.68 -7.12
N ALA A 666 -13.20 -0.70 -7.82
CA ALA A 666 -14.59 -0.61 -8.22
C ALA A 666 -14.76 -0.90 -9.72
N SER A 667 -15.82 -1.60 -10.06
CA SER A 667 -16.33 -1.73 -11.43
C SER A 667 -17.56 -0.85 -11.58
N HIS A 668 -17.58 0.05 -12.56
CA HIS A 668 -18.79 0.78 -12.91
C HIS A 668 -19.60 -0.05 -13.90
N GLN A 669 -20.91 -0.10 -13.67
CA GLN A 669 -21.80 -0.97 -14.40
C GLN A 669 -22.98 -0.21 -15.00
N LEU A 670 -23.07 -0.32 -16.34
CA LEU A 670 -24.24 -0.03 -17.16
C LEU A 670 -25.26 -1.17 -17.08
N GLY A 671 -26.54 -0.84 -16.92
CA GLY A 671 -27.65 -1.77 -17.20
C GLY A 671 -28.16 -2.60 -16.02
N GLY A 672 -27.97 -2.13 -14.78
CA GLY A 672 -28.81 -2.54 -13.65
C GLY A 672 -28.15 -3.41 -12.57
N ASN A 673 -28.88 -4.35 -11.96
CA ASN A 673 -28.46 -5.08 -10.76
C ASN A 673 -27.88 -6.49 -11.01
N ILE A 674 -27.16 -6.66 -12.12
CA ILE A 674 -26.54 -7.94 -12.53
C ILE A 674 -25.01 -7.81 -12.50
N PHE A 675 -24.37 -8.21 -11.40
CA PHE A 675 -22.94 -7.94 -11.20
C PHE A 675 -22.03 -8.87 -12.00
N TYR A 676 -21.60 -8.43 -13.19
CA TYR A 676 -20.85 -9.25 -14.15
C TYR A 676 -19.47 -9.71 -13.65
N HIS A 677 -18.92 -9.02 -12.65
CA HIS A 677 -17.62 -9.30 -12.05
C HIS A 677 -17.71 -9.80 -10.60
N ALA A 678 -18.87 -10.30 -10.16
CA ALA A 678 -19.11 -10.71 -8.78
C ALA A 678 -18.12 -11.77 -8.23
N ASN A 679 -17.43 -12.51 -9.10
CA ASN A 679 -16.44 -13.52 -8.75
C ASN A 679 -14.98 -13.07 -9.00
N ASP A 680 -14.77 -11.82 -9.41
CA ASP A 680 -13.43 -11.29 -9.58
C ASP A 680 -12.82 -11.04 -8.20
N PRO A 681 -11.66 -11.66 -7.88
CA PRO A 681 -11.09 -11.57 -6.54
C PRO A 681 -10.56 -10.17 -6.20
N ASN A 682 -10.40 -9.29 -7.20
CA ASN A 682 -9.84 -7.96 -7.00
C ASN A 682 -10.92 -6.86 -6.91
N ILE A 683 -12.16 -7.12 -7.37
CA ILE A 683 -13.23 -6.11 -7.42
C ILE A 683 -14.05 -6.18 -6.12
N GLY A 684 -13.96 -5.12 -5.32
CA GLY A 684 -14.65 -5.02 -4.01
C GLY A 684 -15.88 -4.11 -4.00
N GLN A 685 -16.14 -3.39 -5.09
CA GLN A 685 -17.26 -2.45 -5.17
C GLN A 685 -17.87 -2.40 -6.58
N PHE A 686 -19.18 -2.21 -6.65
CA PHE A 686 -19.87 -1.86 -7.88
C PHE A 686 -20.45 -0.44 -7.79
N ALA A 687 -20.01 0.43 -8.70
CA ALA A 687 -20.68 1.69 -9.02
C ALA A 687 -21.81 1.39 -10.00
N ILE A 688 -23.05 1.68 -9.61
CA ILE A 688 -24.23 1.23 -10.31
C ILE A 688 -24.92 2.42 -10.96
N GLN A 689 -25.21 2.25 -12.24
CA GLN A 689 -26.17 3.05 -12.95
C GLN A 689 -27.55 2.37 -12.96
N THR A 690 -28.57 3.09 -12.50
CA THR A 690 -29.92 2.55 -12.33
C THR A 690 -30.71 2.47 -13.64
N ASN A 691 -31.68 1.55 -13.72
CA ASN A 691 -32.54 1.40 -14.89
C ASN A 691 -33.74 2.36 -14.82
N LYS A 692 -33.79 3.36 -15.72
CA LYS A 692 -34.89 4.35 -15.84
C LYS A 692 -36.28 3.76 -15.62
N ASP A 693 -36.60 2.70 -16.34
CA ASP A 693 -37.96 2.18 -16.45
C ASP A 693 -38.41 1.49 -15.15
N GLU A 694 -37.45 1.18 -14.27
CA GLU A 694 -37.68 0.48 -13.01
C GLU A 694 -37.59 1.40 -11.79
N VAL A 695 -37.01 2.60 -11.89
CA VAL A 695 -36.71 3.47 -10.72
C VAL A 695 -37.44 4.83 -10.76
N SER A 696 -38.60 4.91 -11.42
CA SER A 696 -39.32 6.18 -11.67
C SER A 696 -39.82 6.94 -10.42
N THR A 697 -39.86 6.30 -9.25
CA THR A 697 -40.24 6.92 -7.96
C THR A 697 -39.20 6.58 -6.90
N VAL A 698 -39.16 7.34 -5.80
CA VAL A 698 -38.29 7.03 -4.63
C VAL A 698 -38.50 5.60 -4.12
N GLU A 699 -39.75 5.15 -4.03
CA GLU A 699 -40.07 3.79 -3.58
C GLU A 699 -39.57 2.74 -4.57
N ASN A 700 -39.77 2.98 -5.88
CA ASN A 700 -39.30 2.08 -6.91
C ASN A 700 -37.77 1.97 -6.89
N LEU A 701 -37.06 3.09 -6.69
CA LEU A 701 -35.61 3.10 -6.47
C LEU A 701 -35.23 2.25 -5.25
N HIS A 702 -35.89 2.43 -4.10
CA HIS A 702 -35.61 1.66 -2.90
C HIS A 702 -35.75 0.15 -3.14
N GLN A 703 -36.88 -0.29 -3.70
CA GLN A 703 -37.11 -1.70 -4.02
C GLN A 703 -36.09 -2.25 -5.03
N TRP A 704 -35.70 -1.42 -5.99
CA TRP A 704 -34.68 -1.78 -6.97
C TRP A 704 -33.30 -1.97 -6.34
N MET A 705 -32.93 -1.09 -5.40
CA MET A 705 -31.70 -1.18 -4.63
C MET A 705 -31.71 -2.37 -3.65
N LEU A 706 -32.85 -2.70 -3.04
CA LEU A 706 -33.00 -3.93 -2.25
C LEU A 706 -32.76 -5.19 -3.08
N LYS A 707 -33.23 -5.20 -4.34
CA LYS A 707 -32.93 -6.28 -5.28
C LYS A 707 -31.45 -6.33 -5.61
N ALA A 708 -30.80 -5.18 -5.79
CA ALA A 708 -29.35 -5.11 -5.99
C ALA A 708 -28.57 -5.62 -4.76
N TRP A 709 -28.97 -5.21 -3.56
CA TRP A 709 -28.42 -5.70 -2.31
C TRP A 709 -28.57 -7.22 -2.18
N GLY A 710 -29.76 -7.76 -2.46
CA GLY A 710 -29.99 -9.21 -2.48
C GLY A 710 -29.10 -9.94 -3.49
N ASN A 711 -28.97 -9.41 -4.70
CA ASN A 711 -28.11 -9.97 -5.75
C ASN A 711 -26.61 -9.88 -5.40
N SER A 712 -26.20 -8.93 -4.55
CA SER A 712 -24.82 -8.83 -4.07
C SER A 712 -24.43 -9.99 -3.15
N ASN A 713 -25.44 -10.56 -2.46
CA ASN A 713 -25.27 -11.62 -1.48
C ASN A 713 -24.17 -11.34 -0.43
N GLY A 714 -23.97 -10.07 -0.07
CA GLY A 714 -22.98 -9.69 0.94
C GLY A 714 -21.52 -9.66 0.48
N GLN A 715 -21.24 -9.89 -0.80
CA GLN A 715 -19.88 -10.12 -1.29
C GLN A 715 -19.11 -8.85 -1.64
N TYR A 716 -19.80 -7.74 -1.87
CA TYR A 716 -19.19 -6.49 -2.30
C TYR A 716 -20.07 -5.30 -1.94
N ASN A 717 -19.42 -4.15 -1.95
CA ASN A 717 -20.04 -2.88 -1.68
C ASN A 717 -20.84 -2.37 -2.90
N LEU A 718 -22.00 -1.74 -2.63
CA LEU A 718 -22.84 -1.12 -3.67
C LEU A 718 -22.82 0.40 -3.54
N ASN A 719 -22.57 1.09 -4.64
CA ASN A 719 -22.61 2.54 -4.73
C ASN A 719 -23.58 2.95 -5.83
N MET A 720 -24.67 3.63 -5.48
CA MET A 720 -25.54 4.28 -6.47
C MET A 720 -24.79 5.49 -7.01
N SER A 721 -24.00 5.28 -8.07
CA SER A 721 -23.17 6.30 -8.69
C SER A 721 -23.96 7.15 -9.68
N GLU A 722 -24.92 6.52 -10.37
CA GLU A 722 -25.75 7.18 -11.37
C GLU A 722 -27.21 6.76 -11.27
N ASP A 723 -28.01 7.64 -10.67
CA ASP A 723 -29.44 7.50 -10.73
C ASP A 723 -29.97 8.13 -12.03
N TYR A 724 -30.60 7.32 -12.87
CA TYR A 724 -31.11 7.76 -14.15
C TYR A 724 -32.13 8.89 -14.00
N VAL A 725 -32.91 8.91 -12.91
CA VAL A 725 -33.92 9.97 -12.68
C VAL A 725 -33.27 11.32 -12.42
N HIS A 726 -32.05 11.36 -11.87
CA HIS A 726 -31.26 12.59 -11.85
C HIS A 726 -31.03 13.08 -13.29
N GLY A 727 -30.65 12.14 -14.17
CA GLY A 727 -30.31 12.39 -15.57
C GLY A 727 -29.16 13.39 -15.73
N ASN A 728 -28.93 13.86 -16.95
CA ASN A 728 -27.85 14.82 -17.24
C ASN A 728 -28.20 16.27 -16.82
N ILE A 729 -29.09 16.45 -15.84
CA ILE A 729 -29.57 17.77 -15.40
C ILE A 729 -28.68 18.23 -14.25
N SER A 730 -27.93 19.33 -14.39
CA SER A 730 -27.06 19.77 -13.29
C SER A 730 -27.85 20.35 -12.10
N CYS A 731 -27.38 20.12 -10.86
CA CYS A 731 -27.83 20.87 -9.67
C CYS A 731 -27.48 22.36 -9.87
N PRO A 732 -28.44 23.31 -9.87
CA PRO A 732 -29.68 23.31 -9.09
C PRO A 732 -30.98 23.08 -9.89
N ASN A 733 -30.89 22.67 -11.15
CA ASN A 733 -32.07 22.55 -12.01
C ASN A 733 -32.89 21.28 -11.73
N GLN A 734 -32.39 20.41 -10.85
CA GLN A 734 -33.09 19.24 -10.30
C GLN A 734 -33.93 19.61 -9.06
N ASP A 735 -34.88 18.75 -8.69
CA ASP A 735 -35.66 18.89 -7.45
C ASP A 735 -34.88 18.39 -6.23
N ARG A 736 -34.41 19.30 -5.37
CA ARG A 736 -33.65 18.98 -4.16
C ARG A 736 -34.38 18.01 -3.23
N GLU A 737 -35.70 18.11 -3.14
CA GLU A 737 -36.48 17.25 -2.24
C GLU A 737 -36.47 15.81 -2.73
N GLU A 738 -36.74 15.59 -4.02
CA GLU A 738 -36.68 14.28 -4.65
C GLU A 738 -35.28 13.65 -4.49
N ILE A 739 -34.22 14.41 -4.79
CA ILE A 739 -32.84 13.91 -4.73
C ILE A 739 -32.42 13.53 -3.32
N ARG A 740 -32.73 14.35 -2.32
CA ARG A 740 -32.44 14.00 -0.92
C ARG A 740 -33.17 12.72 -0.50
N LYS A 741 -34.45 12.57 -0.88
CA LYS A 741 -35.24 11.36 -0.57
C LYS A 741 -34.69 10.12 -1.27
N ARG A 742 -34.21 10.25 -2.50
CA ARG A 742 -33.54 9.17 -3.25
C ARG A 742 -32.22 8.75 -2.60
N ASN A 743 -31.43 9.70 -2.14
CA ASN A 743 -30.19 9.41 -1.40
C ASN A 743 -30.50 8.61 -0.12
N TRP A 744 -31.51 9.01 0.64
CA TRP A 744 -31.97 8.24 1.81
C TRP A 744 -32.52 6.86 1.44
N ALA A 745 -33.31 6.76 0.36
CA ALA A 745 -33.85 5.49 -0.12
C ALA A 745 -32.73 4.51 -0.49
N ALA A 746 -31.69 4.96 -1.22
CA ALA A 746 -30.54 4.13 -1.55
C ALA A 746 -29.74 3.73 -0.30
N ALA A 747 -29.47 4.69 0.61
CA ALA A 747 -28.77 4.43 1.87
C ALA A 747 -29.45 3.38 2.74
N MET A 748 -30.77 3.50 2.90
CA MET A 748 -31.58 2.55 3.66
C MET A 748 -31.71 1.17 3.00
N ALA A 749 -31.48 1.09 1.68
CA ALA A 749 -31.42 -0.18 0.94
C ALA A 749 -30.03 -0.84 0.99
N GLY A 750 -29.08 -0.29 1.74
CA GLY A 750 -27.74 -0.86 1.89
C GLY A 750 -26.69 -0.31 0.93
N ALA A 751 -26.96 0.81 0.24
CA ALA A 751 -26.05 1.34 -0.77
C ALA A 751 -25.48 2.71 -0.40
N TYR A 752 -24.29 2.98 -0.92
CA TYR A 752 -23.65 4.28 -0.89
C TYR A 752 -24.17 5.18 -2.00
N VAL A 753 -23.87 6.48 -1.96
CA VAL A 753 -24.46 7.46 -2.87
C VAL A 753 -23.41 8.37 -3.48
N MET A 754 -23.41 8.48 -4.80
CA MET A 754 -22.86 9.65 -5.48
C MET A 754 -23.96 10.28 -6.33
N VAL A 755 -24.11 11.60 -6.23
CA VAL A 755 -25.23 12.30 -6.86
C VAL A 755 -24.83 12.72 -8.27
N PHE A 756 -25.35 12.00 -9.26
CA PHE A 756 -25.23 12.38 -10.67
C PHE A 756 -25.84 13.77 -10.96
N GLY A 757 -25.16 14.57 -11.78
CA GLY A 757 -25.48 15.96 -12.08
C GLY A 757 -24.97 16.99 -11.05
N MET A 758 -24.20 16.57 -10.04
CA MET A 758 -23.65 17.47 -9.02
C MET A 758 -22.26 18.02 -9.40
N GLU A 759 -22.14 18.89 -10.42
CA GLU A 759 -20.89 19.45 -10.98
C GLU A 759 -19.97 20.27 -10.01
N ILE A 760 -20.30 20.31 -8.72
CA ILE A 760 -19.67 21.06 -7.62
C ILE A 760 -19.72 22.58 -7.79
N ASP A 761 -19.32 23.14 -8.93
CA ASP A 761 -19.17 24.58 -9.14
C ASP A 761 -20.50 25.35 -9.02
N ASN A 762 -21.54 24.86 -9.68
CA ASN A 762 -22.89 25.40 -9.73
C ASN A 762 -23.84 24.79 -8.69
N THR A 763 -23.43 23.70 -8.04
CA THR A 763 -24.22 23.03 -7.00
C THR A 763 -24.36 23.94 -5.77
N PRO A 764 -25.58 24.28 -5.32
CA PRO A 764 -25.75 25.10 -4.12
C PRO A 764 -25.30 24.37 -2.85
N GLU A 765 -24.78 25.13 -1.88
CA GLU A 765 -24.25 24.60 -0.61
C GLU A 765 -25.24 23.68 0.12
N LYS A 766 -26.54 23.98 0.07
CA LYS A 766 -27.60 23.17 0.71
C LYS A 766 -27.66 21.72 0.22
N TRP A 767 -27.28 21.46 -1.03
CA TRP A 767 -27.24 20.10 -1.59
C TRP A 767 -26.03 19.33 -1.07
N LEU A 768 -24.89 20.01 -0.95
CA LEU A 768 -23.69 19.47 -0.32
C LEU A 768 -23.96 19.16 1.16
N HIS A 769 -24.66 20.06 1.86
CA HIS A 769 -25.08 19.84 3.24
C HIS A 769 -25.96 18.60 3.39
N ASP A 770 -26.87 18.31 2.45
CA ASP A 770 -27.68 17.08 2.49
C ASP A 770 -26.78 15.83 2.47
N CYS A 771 -25.72 15.83 1.65
CA CYS A 771 -24.75 14.74 1.61
C CYS A 771 -23.98 14.60 2.93
N ARG A 772 -23.56 15.74 3.53
CA ARG A 772 -22.87 15.74 4.84
C ARG A 772 -23.79 15.25 5.96
N LEU A 773 -25.07 15.62 5.93
CA LEU A 773 -26.05 15.17 6.92
C LEU A 773 -26.24 13.65 6.86
N LEU A 774 -26.39 13.10 5.65
CA LEU A 774 -26.48 11.65 5.46
C LEU A 774 -25.20 10.96 5.98
N GLN A 775 -24.03 11.40 5.52
CA GLN A 775 -22.73 10.87 5.96
C GLN A 775 -22.61 10.88 7.50
N THR A 776 -22.70 12.06 8.12
CA THR A 776 -22.43 12.22 9.55
C THR A 776 -23.52 11.63 10.44
N PHE A 777 -24.70 11.33 9.89
CA PHE A 777 -25.69 10.53 10.60
C PHE A 777 -25.28 9.07 10.59
N PHE A 778 -25.04 8.46 9.43
CA PHE A 778 -24.66 7.06 9.31
C PHE A 778 -23.36 6.77 10.07
N GLU A 779 -22.31 7.56 9.89
CA GLU A 779 -21.02 7.42 10.63
C GLU A 779 -21.17 7.60 12.16
N SER A 780 -22.29 8.17 12.65
CA SER A 780 -22.58 8.26 14.09
C SER A 780 -23.33 7.04 14.66
N THR A 781 -23.52 6.00 13.84
CA THR A 781 -24.24 4.76 14.18
C THR A 781 -23.39 3.52 13.86
N ASN A 782 -23.89 2.33 14.18
CA ASN A 782 -23.26 1.04 13.81
C ASN A 782 -23.80 0.48 12.48
N PHE A 783 -24.11 1.34 11.50
CA PHE A 783 -24.78 0.90 10.26
C PHE A 783 -23.98 -0.13 9.45
N ASN A 784 -22.65 -0.14 9.56
CA ASN A 784 -21.75 -1.11 8.90
C ASN A 784 -21.95 -2.56 9.40
N GLN A 785 -22.82 -2.75 10.40
CA GLN A 785 -23.24 -4.06 10.89
C GLN A 785 -24.70 -4.38 10.52
N MET A 786 -25.44 -3.40 10.01
CA MET A 786 -26.88 -3.50 9.76
C MET A 786 -27.18 -4.01 8.35
N TYR A 787 -28.38 -4.59 8.21
CA TYR A 787 -28.93 -5.06 6.94
C TYR A 787 -30.32 -4.46 6.71
N PRO A 788 -30.72 -4.19 5.45
CA PRO A 788 -32.08 -3.74 5.12
C PRO A 788 -33.14 -4.75 5.57
N ASN A 789 -34.16 -4.28 6.27
CA ASN A 789 -35.23 -5.12 6.81
C ASN A 789 -36.55 -4.37 7.02
N ASP A 790 -37.14 -3.90 5.93
CA ASP A 790 -38.41 -3.15 5.94
C ASP A 790 -39.61 -3.95 6.49
N SER A 791 -39.50 -5.28 6.59
CA SER A 791 -40.54 -6.10 7.20
C SER A 791 -40.82 -5.71 8.66
N LEU A 792 -39.81 -5.12 9.32
CA LEU A 792 -39.88 -4.59 10.68
C LEU A 792 -40.57 -3.21 10.75
N ALA A 793 -40.78 -2.52 9.62
CA ALA A 793 -41.39 -1.19 9.63
C ALA A 793 -42.80 -1.22 10.27
N PHE A 794 -43.06 -0.24 11.14
CA PHE A 794 -44.34 -0.03 11.81
C PHE A 794 -44.66 1.47 11.95
N GLY A 795 -45.93 1.80 12.20
CA GLY A 795 -46.37 3.20 12.22
C GLY A 795 -46.17 3.86 10.85
N GLU A 796 -45.47 4.98 10.82
CA GLU A 796 -45.15 5.73 9.59
C GLU A 796 -43.70 5.54 9.11
N THR A 797 -42.99 4.53 9.60
CA THR A 797 -41.66 4.14 9.09
C THR A 797 -41.77 3.66 7.65
N ASN A 798 -40.95 4.20 6.74
CA ASN A 798 -40.83 3.70 5.38
C ASN A 798 -39.82 2.55 5.32
N TYR A 799 -38.58 2.81 5.74
CA TYR A 799 -37.46 1.88 5.56
C TYR A 799 -36.74 1.61 6.88
N VAL A 800 -36.13 0.42 6.99
CA VAL A 800 -35.41 -0.02 8.19
C VAL A 800 -34.07 -0.65 7.83
N LEU A 801 -33.00 -0.21 8.47
CA LEU A 801 -31.75 -0.95 8.60
C LEU A 801 -31.69 -1.54 10.02
N ALA A 802 -31.28 -2.79 10.16
CA ALA A 802 -31.30 -3.47 11.44
C ALA A 802 -30.11 -4.43 11.63
N VAL A 803 -29.60 -4.45 12.86
CA VAL A 803 -29.11 -5.67 13.50
C VAL A 803 -30.25 -6.11 14.42
N VAL A 804 -31.00 -7.14 14.00
CA VAL A 804 -32.18 -7.60 14.76
C VAL A 804 -31.79 -7.88 16.22
N ASP A 805 -32.62 -7.39 17.13
CA ASP A 805 -32.48 -7.42 18.59
C ASP A 805 -31.46 -6.46 19.22
N TYR A 806 -30.71 -5.71 18.42
CA TYR A 806 -29.67 -4.79 18.91
C TYR A 806 -29.90 -3.35 18.44
N ASP A 807 -29.56 -3.03 17.20
CA ASP A 807 -29.47 -1.65 16.73
C ASP A 807 -30.28 -1.47 15.44
N TYR A 808 -30.93 -0.32 15.28
CA TYR A 808 -31.83 -0.05 14.15
C TYR A 808 -31.71 1.39 13.69
N ILE A 809 -31.84 1.62 12.39
CA ILE A 809 -32.11 2.93 11.80
C ILE A 809 -33.47 2.84 11.12
N LEU A 810 -34.35 3.79 11.43
CA LEU A 810 -35.64 3.96 10.78
C LEU A 810 -35.59 5.25 9.97
N TYR A 811 -36.22 5.25 8.81
CA TYR A 811 -36.39 6.44 7.98
C TYR A 811 -37.85 6.60 7.54
N SER A 812 -38.32 7.84 7.49
CA SER A 812 -39.59 8.21 6.88
C SER A 812 -39.47 9.49 6.07
N SER A 813 -40.02 9.47 4.86
CA SER A 813 -39.97 10.58 3.91
C SER A 813 -41.10 11.62 4.06
N ASP A 814 -42.19 11.27 4.77
CA ASP A 814 -43.36 12.13 5.00
C ASP A 814 -44.11 11.74 6.29
N SER A 815 -43.42 11.65 7.43
CA SER A 815 -44.05 11.35 8.72
C SER A 815 -44.76 12.56 9.32
N LYS A 816 -46.01 12.35 9.73
CA LYS A 816 -46.86 13.29 10.48
C LYS A 816 -46.91 12.98 11.97
N ASN A 817 -46.81 11.70 12.33
CA ASN A 817 -46.98 11.19 13.68
C ASN A 817 -45.74 10.43 14.15
N ASN A 818 -45.81 9.10 14.27
CA ASN A 818 -44.84 8.29 14.98
C ASN A 818 -44.15 7.28 14.04
N LEU A 819 -42.84 7.14 14.19
CA LEU A 819 -42.07 6.04 13.60
C LEU A 819 -42.13 4.84 14.54
N GLY A 820 -42.09 3.62 14.01
CA GLY A 820 -42.13 2.42 14.82
C GLY A 820 -41.42 1.21 14.22
N LEU A 821 -41.25 0.20 15.06
CA LEU A 821 -40.77 -1.14 14.71
C LEU A 821 -41.75 -2.22 15.17
N LYS A 822 -41.83 -3.30 14.40
CA LYS A 822 -42.43 -4.58 14.80
C LYS A 822 -41.37 -5.49 15.41
N ASN A 823 -41.82 -6.47 16.19
CA ASN A 823 -41.00 -7.56 16.74
C ASN A 823 -39.74 -7.09 17.49
N LEU A 824 -39.79 -5.93 18.15
CA LEU A 824 -38.72 -5.45 19.00
C LEU A 824 -38.61 -6.33 20.26
N THR A 825 -37.41 -6.81 20.54
CA THR A 825 -37.16 -7.55 21.77
C THR A 825 -37.24 -6.63 22.98
N LYS A 826 -37.74 -7.15 24.11
CA LYS A 826 -37.80 -6.38 25.36
C LYS A 826 -36.41 -6.01 25.85
N GLY A 827 -36.23 -4.77 26.29
CA GLY A 827 -34.95 -4.28 26.79
C GLY A 827 -34.87 -2.76 26.93
N ILE A 828 -33.68 -2.28 27.27
CA ILE A 828 -33.40 -0.85 27.43
C ILE A 828 -32.78 -0.32 26.14
N TYR A 829 -33.37 0.73 25.59
CA TYR A 829 -32.93 1.35 24.33
C TYR A 829 -32.71 2.85 24.50
N SER A 830 -31.73 3.39 23.77
CA SER A 830 -31.50 4.82 23.58
C SER A 830 -31.87 5.22 22.15
N PHE A 831 -32.22 6.51 21.96
CA PHE A 831 -32.74 6.97 20.67
C PHE A 831 -32.19 8.33 20.27
N THR A 832 -31.86 8.46 18.99
CA THR A 832 -31.39 9.71 18.39
C THR A 832 -32.20 10.02 17.14
N TRP A 833 -33.00 11.07 17.21
CA TRP A 833 -33.77 11.61 16.09
C TRP A 833 -32.91 12.55 15.23
N LEU A 834 -33.17 12.55 13.92
CA LEU A 834 -32.65 13.50 12.94
C LEU A 834 -33.81 14.09 12.12
N ASP A 835 -33.87 15.42 12.02
CA ASP A 835 -34.60 16.11 10.95
C ASP A 835 -33.72 16.09 9.69
N CYS A 836 -34.14 15.32 8.68
CA CYS A 836 -33.32 15.08 7.48
C CYS A 836 -33.18 16.31 6.58
N VAL A 837 -34.01 17.35 6.76
CA VAL A 837 -33.98 18.57 5.95
C VAL A 837 -33.11 19.64 6.60
N ASN A 838 -33.23 19.79 7.92
CA ASN A 838 -32.58 20.86 8.69
C ASN A 838 -31.31 20.38 9.42
N GLY A 839 -31.11 19.08 9.55
CA GLY A 839 -29.96 18.50 10.25
C GLY A 839 -30.03 18.56 11.78
N THR A 840 -31.19 18.94 12.34
CA THR A 840 -31.36 19.01 13.80
C THR A 840 -31.39 17.61 14.39
N LYS A 841 -30.50 17.32 15.36
CA LYS A 841 -30.47 16.05 16.09
C LYS A 841 -31.05 16.22 17.49
N LYS A 842 -31.83 15.25 17.98
CA LYS A 842 -32.33 15.19 19.36
C LYS A 842 -32.13 13.81 19.96
N HIS A 843 -31.44 13.76 21.10
CA HIS A 843 -31.30 12.56 21.89
C HIS A 843 -32.38 12.50 22.96
N THR A 844 -33.04 11.35 23.09
CA THR A 844 -34.05 11.08 24.12
C THR A 844 -33.55 10.03 25.10
N GLN A 845 -33.91 10.17 26.38
CA GLN A 845 -33.45 9.28 27.46
C GLN A 845 -33.84 7.81 27.24
N ASN A 846 -33.08 6.92 27.87
CA ASN A 846 -33.27 5.48 27.81
C ASN A 846 -34.70 5.09 28.20
N ALA A 847 -35.34 4.27 27.38
CA ALA A 847 -36.66 3.71 27.66
C ALA A 847 -36.60 2.19 27.81
N ASP A 848 -37.30 1.67 28.83
CA ASP A 848 -37.52 0.25 29.04
C ASP A 848 -38.72 -0.19 28.20
N ILE A 849 -38.45 -0.89 27.08
CA ILE A 849 -39.48 -1.30 26.13
C ILE A 849 -39.97 -2.71 26.47
N GLN A 850 -41.28 -2.82 26.70
CA GLN A 850 -41.95 -4.05 27.13
C GLN A 850 -42.88 -4.64 26.07
N GLU A 851 -43.19 -3.88 25.02
CA GLU A 851 -44.07 -4.25 23.92
C GLU A 851 -43.26 -4.67 22.69
N SER A 852 -43.77 -5.64 21.93
CA SER A 852 -43.08 -6.13 20.72
C SER A 852 -43.24 -5.20 19.52
N ASN A 853 -44.35 -4.47 19.43
CA ASN A 853 -44.54 -3.44 18.41
C ASN A 853 -44.57 -2.10 19.13
N PHE A 854 -43.65 -1.21 18.80
CA PHE A 854 -43.49 0.04 19.52
C PHE A 854 -43.37 1.21 18.55
N THR A 855 -43.91 2.36 18.94
CA THR A 855 -43.80 3.61 18.18
C THR A 855 -43.24 4.72 19.05
N TRP A 856 -42.34 5.52 18.48
CA TRP A 856 -41.78 6.71 19.10
C TRP A 856 -42.43 7.97 18.53
N GLU A 857 -42.83 8.87 19.43
CA GLU A 857 -43.38 10.16 19.04
C GLU A 857 -42.30 11.02 18.37
N LYS A 858 -42.56 11.46 17.14
CA LYS A 858 -41.67 12.37 16.43
C LYS A 858 -41.61 13.71 17.16
N PRO A 859 -40.43 14.32 17.35
CA PRO A 859 -40.33 15.65 17.92
C PRO A 859 -41.22 16.66 17.18
N SER A 860 -41.98 17.44 17.94
CA SER A 860 -43.02 18.33 17.41
C SER A 860 -42.47 19.50 16.58
N ASP A 861 -41.20 19.86 16.79
CA ASP A 861 -40.48 20.89 16.04
C ASP A 861 -39.76 20.37 14.80
N PHE A 862 -39.75 19.05 14.57
CA PHE A 862 -39.13 18.46 13.38
C PHE A 862 -40.07 18.53 12.18
N GLY A 863 -39.48 18.63 10.99
CA GLY A 863 -40.17 18.45 9.72
C GLY A 863 -40.78 17.06 9.55
N LYS A 864 -41.16 16.73 8.32
CA LYS A 864 -41.80 15.45 8.00
C LYS A 864 -40.81 14.36 7.57
N GLU A 865 -39.67 14.75 7.02
CA GLU A 865 -38.62 13.83 6.63
C GLU A 865 -37.67 13.64 7.82
N VAL A 866 -37.69 12.45 8.40
CA VAL A 866 -37.00 12.16 9.67
C VAL A 866 -36.36 10.79 9.66
N ALA A 867 -35.27 10.67 10.41
CA ALA A 867 -34.64 9.40 10.73
C ALA A 867 -34.55 9.22 12.26
N LEU A 868 -34.56 7.96 12.69
CA LEU A 868 -34.44 7.58 14.10
C LEU A 868 -33.43 6.45 14.23
N TYR A 869 -32.31 6.72 14.89
CA TYR A 869 -31.39 5.69 15.33
C TYR A 869 -31.79 5.17 16.71
N ILE A 870 -31.90 3.85 16.83
CA ILE A 870 -32.30 3.13 18.02
C ILE A 870 -31.17 2.18 18.39
N ARG A 871 -30.68 2.28 19.63
CA ARG A 871 -29.53 1.52 20.09
C ARG A 871 -29.88 0.77 21.38
N ARG A 872 -29.56 -0.51 21.47
CA ARG A 872 -29.77 -1.29 22.70
C ARG A 872 -28.65 -1.10 23.70
N GLU A 873 -29.03 -0.95 24.97
CA GLU A 873 -28.12 -0.60 26.08
C GLU A 873 -27.92 -1.76 27.08
N ASP A 874 -28.87 -2.69 27.23
CA ASP A 874 -28.88 -3.69 28.32
C ASP A 874 -28.30 -5.07 28.00
N LYS A 875 -28.11 -5.41 26.72
CA LYS A 875 -27.55 -6.69 26.26
C LYS A 875 -26.61 -6.49 25.07
N ARG A 876 -25.39 -6.04 25.32
CA ARG A 876 -24.34 -5.97 24.29
C ARG A 876 -23.43 -7.19 24.36
N PRO A 877 -23.19 -7.92 23.25
CA PRO A 877 -22.07 -8.84 23.20
C PRO A 877 -20.76 -8.04 23.19
N GLU A 878 -19.69 -8.60 23.77
CA GLU A 878 -18.37 -7.95 23.88
C GLU A 878 -17.75 -7.62 22.51
N VAL A 879 -18.16 -8.34 21.46
CA VAL A 879 -17.95 -8.02 20.04
C VAL A 879 -19.18 -8.57 19.32
N LEU A 880 -19.92 -7.75 18.57
CA LEU A 880 -20.90 -8.26 17.61
C LEU A 880 -20.09 -8.95 16.50
N LYS A 881 -19.75 -10.22 16.68
CA LYS A 881 -19.23 -11.04 15.58
C LYS A 881 -20.30 -11.00 14.51
N VAL A 882 -19.96 -10.42 13.36
CA VAL A 882 -20.79 -10.51 12.16
C VAL A 882 -21.01 -12.00 11.93
N ILE A 883 -22.24 -12.43 12.17
CA ILE A 883 -22.69 -13.75 11.76
C ILE A 883 -22.83 -13.62 10.25
N PRO A 884 -22.01 -14.32 9.44
CA PRO A 884 -22.12 -14.18 8.00
C PRO A 884 -23.54 -14.56 7.57
N ALA A 885 -23.99 -14.05 6.42
CA ALA A 885 -25.39 -14.16 5.99
C ALA A 885 -25.90 -15.62 5.92
N ASP A 886 -25.00 -16.59 5.86
CA ASP A 886 -25.27 -18.03 5.90
C ASP A 886 -25.56 -18.59 7.31
N GLN A 887 -25.22 -17.87 8.37
CA GLN A 887 -25.39 -18.28 9.77
C GLN A 887 -26.41 -17.43 10.53
N GLN A 888 -26.96 -16.36 9.92
CA GLN A 888 -28.16 -15.72 10.46
C GLN A 888 -29.31 -16.72 10.33
N ASP A 889 -29.82 -17.21 11.46
CA ASP A 889 -31.01 -18.07 11.54
C ASP A 889 -32.27 -17.25 11.17
N SER A 890 -32.35 -16.85 9.90
CA SER A 890 -33.64 -16.75 9.24
C SER A 890 -34.04 -18.18 8.98
N GLY A 891 -35.09 -18.69 9.60
CA GLY A 891 -35.57 -20.07 9.45
C GLY A 891 -35.90 -20.43 7.99
N LYS A 892 -34.86 -20.64 7.18
CA LYS A 892 -34.92 -20.98 5.77
C LYS A 892 -34.40 -22.40 5.63
N GLU A 893 -35.27 -23.23 5.07
CA GLU A 893 -34.97 -24.60 4.68
C GLU A 893 -33.66 -24.66 3.90
N LYS A 894 -32.91 -25.73 4.13
CA LYS A 894 -31.70 -26.10 3.37
C LYS A 894 -32.05 -26.11 1.88
N VAL A 895 -31.73 -25.03 1.17
CA VAL A 895 -32.02 -24.90 -0.26
C VAL A 895 -31.26 -26.01 -0.98
N THR A 896 -32.02 -26.88 -1.63
CA THR A 896 -31.46 -27.94 -2.48
C THR A 896 -31.15 -27.31 -3.82
N ASN A 897 -29.93 -27.50 -4.33
CA ASN A 897 -29.50 -26.95 -5.63
C ASN A 897 -30.49 -27.34 -6.73
N VAL A 898 -30.94 -26.38 -7.52
CA VAL A 898 -31.76 -26.56 -8.72
C VAL A 898 -30.91 -26.20 -9.93
N ALA A 899 -30.53 -27.21 -10.71
CA ALA A 899 -29.71 -27.01 -11.90
C ALA A 899 -30.27 -25.92 -12.84
N PRO A 900 -29.39 -25.14 -13.52
CA PRO A 900 -29.80 -24.05 -14.37
C PRO A 900 -30.65 -24.53 -15.55
N THR A 901 -31.47 -23.63 -16.07
CA THR A 901 -32.37 -23.89 -17.19
C THR A 901 -31.89 -23.20 -18.45
N VAL A 902 -32.00 -23.91 -19.58
CA VAL A 902 -31.62 -23.41 -20.92
C VAL A 902 -32.71 -23.76 -21.92
N THR A 903 -32.95 -22.88 -22.89
CA THR A 903 -34.01 -23.07 -23.90
C THR A 903 -33.45 -23.22 -25.31
N ASN A 904 -34.08 -24.08 -26.11
CA ASN A 904 -33.81 -24.15 -27.54
C ASN A 904 -34.18 -22.83 -28.22
N SER A 905 -33.39 -22.39 -29.20
CA SER A 905 -33.70 -21.17 -29.96
C SER A 905 -33.26 -21.26 -31.42
N SER A 906 -33.67 -20.28 -32.23
CA SER A 906 -33.26 -20.17 -33.63
C SER A 906 -32.80 -18.76 -33.96
N ILE A 907 -31.69 -18.65 -34.69
CA ILE A 907 -31.04 -17.38 -35.02
C ILE A 907 -30.86 -17.29 -36.54
N GLN A 908 -31.09 -16.10 -37.11
CA GLN A 908 -30.81 -15.81 -38.52
C GLN A 908 -29.38 -15.30 -38.65
N VAL A 909 -28.63 -15.82 -39.62
CA VAL A 909 -27.23 -15.48 -39.86
C VAL A 909 -27.09 -15.06 -41.32
N ASN A 910 -26.38 -13.95 -41.58
CA ASN A 910 -26.06 -13.57 -42.95
C ASN A 910 -24.88 -14.40 -43.45
N LYS A 911 -24.96 -14.93 -44.67
CA LYS A 911 -23.84 -15.66 -45.28
C LYS A 911 -22.56 -14.81 -45.29
N ASN A 912 -21.41 -15.48 -45.21
CA ASN A 912 -20.08 -14.86 -45.23
C ASN A 912 -19.84 -13.79 -44.14
N THR A 913 -20.64 -13.78 -43.07
CA THR A 913 -20.58 -12.76 -42.01
C THR A 913 -20.42 -13.44 -40.64
N LYS A 914 -19.54 -12.91 -39.78
CA LYS A 914 -19.42 -13.31 -38.37
C LYS A 914 -20.68 -12.83 -37.63
N THR A 915 -21.34 -13.70 -36.87
CA THR A 915 -22.52 -13.35 -36.07
C THR A 915 -22.30 -13.76 -34.61
N TYR A 916 -22.42 -12.80 -33.69
CA TYR A 916 -22.36 -13.06 -32.25
C TYR A 916 -23.68 -13.65 -31.77
N LEU A 917 -23.57 -14.61 -30.86
CA LEU A 917 -24.69 -15.37 -30.32
C LEU A 917 -24.70 -15.15 -28.81
N GLN A 918 -25.82 -14.66 -28.28
CA GLN A 918 -26.07 -14.68 -26.85
C GLN A 918 -26.85 -15.94 -26.49
N LEU A 919 -26.26 -16.81 -25.66
CA LEU A 919 -26.95 -18.00 -25.17
C LEU A 919 -27.70 -17.63 -23.89
N LYS A 920 -29.02 -17.82 -23.90
CA LYS A 920 -29.91 -17.46 -22.79
C LYS A 920 -30.08 -18.65 -21.84
N TYR A 921 -29.94 -18.38 -20.55
CA TYR A 921 -30.13 -19.31 -19.45
C TYR A 921 -30.80 -18.59 -18.27
N ASP A 922 -31.32 -19.34 -17.31
CA ASP A 922 -31.89 -18.84 -16.05
C ASP A 922 -31.58 -19.82 -14.93
N ASP A 923 -31.31 -19.33 -13.72
CA ASP A 923 -30.96 -20.14 -12.55
C ASP A 923 -31.98 -19.92 -11.42
N PRO A 924 -32.83 -20.92 -11.11
CA PRO A 924 -33.88 -20.80 -10.10
C PRO A 924 -33.38 -20.53 -8.68
N ASP A 925 -32.11 -20.83 -8.37
CA ASP A 925 -31.55 -20.64 -7.03
C ASP A 925 -31.14 -19.19 -6.73
N GLY A 926 -31.32 -18.28 -7.69
CA GLY A 926 -31.08 -16.85 -7.50
C GLY A 926 -29.60 -16.46 -7.46
N GLY A 927 -28.69 -17.35 -7.87
CA GLY A 927 -27.28 -17.04 -8.12
C GLY A 927 -27.01 -16.58 -9.56
N PRO A 928 -25.81 -16.05 -9.87
CA PRO A 928 -25.46 -15.68 -11.23
C PRO A 928 -25.25 -16.97 -12.06
N GLY A 929 -26.31 -17.45 -12.72
CA GLY A 929 -26.17 -18.55 -13.68
C GLY A 929 -25.18 -18.22 -14.82
N PRO A 930 -24.60 -19.23 -15.49
CA PRO A 930 -23.80 -20.29 -14.94
C PRO A 930 -22.31 -19.92 -14.95
N TYR A 931 -21.59 -20.62 -14.09
CA TYR A 931 -20.15 -20.57 -13.91
C TYR A 931 -19.35 -21.24 -15.07
N ALA A 932 -20.02 -21.95 -15.99
CA ALA A 932 -19.43 -22.38 -17.26
C ALA A 932 -20.47 -22.71 -18.37
N ILE A 933 -20.14 -22.38 -19.62
CA ILE A 933 -20.88 -22.82 -20.82
C ILE A 933 -20.10 -23.89 -21.55
N LYS A 934 -20.75 -25.03 -21.78
CA LYS A 934 -20.16 -26.16 -22.49
C LYS A 934 -20.87 -26.41 -23.81
N ILE A 935 -20.13 -26.33 -24.90
CA ILE A 935 -20.59 -26.75 -26.22
C ILE A 935 -20.53 -28.28 -26.28
N ILE A 936 -21.68 -28.91 -26.53
CA ILE A 936 -21.84 -30.36 -26.60
C ILE A 936 -21.60 -30.87 -28.02
N SER A 937 -22.07 -30.14 -29.03
CA SER A 937 -21.83 -30.47 -30.43
C SER A 937 -21.58 -29.21 -31.25
N GLN A 938 -20.52 -29.20 -32.05
CA GLN A 938 -20.19 -28.11 -32.95
C GLN A 938 -21.16 -28.06 -34.17
N PRO A 939 -21.31 -26.89 -34.82
CA PRO A 939 -21.99 -26.79 -36.12
C PRO A 939 -21.25 -27.56 -37.23
N LYS A 940 -21.97 -27.90 -38.29
CA LYS A 940 -21.47 -28.70 -39.42
C LYS A 940 -21.07 -27.86 -40.63
N TYR A 941 -21.69 -26.69 -40.81
CA TYR A 941 -21.56 -25.84 -42.00
C TYR A 941 -21.07 -24.44 -41.63
N GLY A 942 -20.25 -24.36 -40.58
CA GLY A 942 -19.59 -23.17 -40.11
C GLY A 942 -18.82 -23.45 -38.82
N THR A 943 -18.07 -22.46 -38.36
CA THR A 943 -17.25 -22.54 -37.16
C THR A 943 -17.87 -21.73 -36.03
N LEU A 944 -18.14 -22.38 -34.90
CA LEU A 944 -18.50 -21.71 -33.64
C LEU A 944 -17.23 -21.53 -32.79
N SER A 945 -17.00 -20.32 -32.30
CA SER A 945 -15.81 -19.96 -31.52
C SER A 945 -16.17 -18.96 -30.41
N GLY A 946 -15.20 -18.62 -29.57
CA GLY A 946 -15.38 -17.73 -28.41
C GLY A 946 -15.31 -18.47 -27.06
N VAL A 947 -15.12 -17.71 -25.98
CA VAL A 947 -14.97 -18.20 -24.59
C VAL A 947 -16.25 -17.91 -23.81
N GLY A 948 -16.64 -18.77 -22.87
CA GLY A 948 -17.84 -18.54 -22.05
C GLY A 948 -19.13 -18.34 -22.88
N ASN A 949 -19.91 -17.32 -22.55
CA ASN A 949 -21.14 -16.95 -23.27
C ASN A 949 -20.90 -16.09 -24.52
N ASP A 950 -19.68 -15.58 -24.71
CA ASP A 950 -19.32 -14.73 -25.83
C ASP A 950 -19.00 -15.59 -27.07
N LYS A 951 -20.04 -16.27 -27.56
CA LYS A 951 -19.94 -17.14 -28.73
C LYS A 951 -20.18 -16.35 -30.01
N TYR A 952 -19.45 -16.71 -31.06
CA TYR A 952 -19.74 -16.23 -32.40
C TYR A 952 -19.64 -17.38 -33.41
N TYR A 953 -20.43 -17.26 -34.46
CA TYR A 953 -20.51 -18.23 -35.54
C TYR A 953 -20.13 -17.58 -36.87
N ILE A 954 -19.33 -18.30 -37.66
CA ILE A 954 -18.95 -17.93 -39.02
C ILE A 954 -19.41 -19.07 -39.95
N PRO A 955 -20.39 -18.83 -40.85
CA PRO A 955 -20.78 -19.83 -41.84
C PRO A 955 -19.60 -20.22 -42.73
N ASP A 956 -19.59 -21.46 -43.21
CA ASP A 956 -18.70 -21.85 -44.31
C ASP A 956 -18.95 -20.94 -45.52
N LYS A 957 -17.88 -20.66 -46.27
CA LYS A 957 -17.93 -19.73 -47.39
C LYS A 957 -19.05 -20.11 -48.37
N ASP A 958 -19.90 -19.14 -48.65
CA ASP A 958 -21.06 -19.20 -49.55
C ASP A 958 -22.16 -20.21 -49.15
N TYR A 959 -22.12 -20.77 -47.94
CA TYR A 959 -23.16 -21.66 -47.43
C TYR A 959 -24.48 -20.89 -47.18
N VAL A 960 -25.59 -21.49 -47.61
CA VAL A 960 -26.97 -21.04 -47.35
C VAL A 960 -27.77 -22.28 -46.96
N GLY A 961 -28.45 -22.24 -45.81
CA GLY A 961 -29.10 -23.43 -45.27
C GLY A 961 -29.29 -23.38 -43.76
N LYS A 962 -29.56 -24.55 -43.16
CA LYS A 962 -29.67 -24.68 -41.70
C LYS A 962 -28.43 -25.36 -41.13
N ASP A 963 -27.89 -24.78 -40.08
CA ASP A 963 -26.86 -25.37 -39.24
C ASP A 963 -27.35 -25.42 -37.78
N GLN A 964 -26.65 -26.15 -36.92
CA GLN A 964 -27.04 -26.25 -35.52
C GLN A 964 -25.87 -26.63 -34.62
N PHE A 965 -25.93 -26.18 -33.37
CA PHE A 965 -25.05 -26.66 -32.31
C PHE A 965 -25.87 -26.91 -31.04
N SER A 966 -25.30 -27.67 -30.11
CA SER A 966 -25.92 -27.92 -28.82
C SER A 966 -24.99 -27.54 -27.68
N TRP A 967 -25.57 -27.10 -26.56
CA TRP A 967 -24.85 -26.55 -25.42
C TRP A 967 -25.60 -26.82 -24.13
N LYS A 968 -24.91 -26.65 -23.00
CA LYS A 968 -25.49 -26.64 -21.66
C LYS A 968 -24.79 -25.61 -20.77
N ALA A 969 -25.51 -25.18 -19.75
CA ALA A 969 -25.08 -24.35 -18.65
C ALA A 969 -24.64 -25.22 -17.45
N ASN A 970 -23.71 -24.75 -16.64
CA ASN A 970 -23.33 -25.41 -15.38
C ASN A 970 -23.14 -24.37 -14.26
N ASP A 971 -23.83 -24.54 -13.14
CA ASP A 971 -23.84 -23.61 -12.00
C ASP A 971 -22.67 -23.82 -11.00
N GLY A 972 -21.65 -24.61 -11.38
CA GLY A 972 -20.57 -25.03 -10.48
C GLY A 972 -20.89 -26.29 -9.66
N LYS A 973 -22.13 -26.78 -9.68
CA LYS A 973 -22.58 -28.02 -9.03
C LYS A 973 -23.22 -28.98 -10.03
N ASP A 974 -24.27 -28.54 -10.73
CA ASP A 974 -25.08 -29.34 -11.64
C ASP A 974 -25.14 -28.75 -13.05
N ASP A 975 -25.33 -29.64 -14.02
CA ASP A 975 -25.51 -29.29 -15.43
C ASP A 975 -26.99 -29.06 -15.75
N SER A 976 -27.27 -28.03 -16.56
CA SER A 976 -28.56 -27.89 -17.22
C SER A 976 -28.83 -29.07 -18.16
N VAL A 977 -30.10 -29.23 -18.52
CA VAL A 977 -30.46 -30.00 -19.72
C VAL A 977 -29.77 -29.41 -20.96
N VAL A 978 -29.54 -30.23 -21.99
CA VAL A 978 -28.89 -29.75 -23.22
C VAL A 978 -29.89 -28.98 -24.08
N ALA A 979 -29.56 -27.73 -24.42
CA ALA A 979 -30.28 -26.92 -25.41
C ALA A 979 -29.63 -26.99 -26.79
N ARG A 980 -30.42 -26.71 -27.82
CA ARG A 980 -30.04 -26.67 -29.22
C ARG A 980 -30.34 -25.30 -29.82
N ILE A 981 -29.37 -24.78 -30.55
CA ILE A 981 -29.50 -23.54 -31.32
C ILE A 981 -29.54 -23.91 -32.81
N ILE A 982 -30.58 -23.47 -33.51
CA ILE A 982 -30.72 -23.64 -34.97
C ILE A 982 -30.32 -22.33 -35.65
N LEU A 983 -29.28 -22.39 -36.48
CA LEU A 983 -28.80 -21.27 -37.28
C LEU A 983 -29.42 -21.36 -38.67
N THR A 984 -30.11 -20.31 -39.13
CA THR A 984 -30.62 -20.22 -40.50
C THR A 984 -29.78 -19.21 -41.26
N ILE A 985 -28.93 -19.70 -42.15
CA ILE A 985 -27.99 -18.89 -42.93
C ILE A 985 -28.70 -18.46 -44.23
N LYS A 986 -28.71 -17.15 -44.51
CA LYS A 986 -29.37 -16.55 -45.67
C LYS A 986 -28.43 -15.67 -46.50
#